data_AF-A0A0M0JDZ5-F1
#
_entry.id   AF-A0A0M0JDZ5-F1
#
_cell.length_a   1.000
_cell.length_b   1.000
_cell.length_c   1.000
_cell.angle_alpha   90.00
_cell.angle_beta   90.00
_cell.angle_gamma   90.00
#
_symmetry.space_group_name_H-M   'P 1'
#
loop_
_entity.id
_entity.type
_entity.pdbx_description
1 polymer ?
#
loop_
_entity_poly.entity_id
_entity_poly.type
_entity_poly.pdbx_seq_one_letter_code
_entity_poly.pdbx_strand_id
1 'polypeptide(L)'
;MPTVAELRAELAAIGEDTSGLKADLVARLAEANKKRKPIDLDADDDQESKKVKVGAAAWFWASDKSPTEREWTPYPPDVTAALEAALKAGAKEEKISDYHRVDLSGSGPASSSVLHFFQYRLDNAKLQRPVCRMANGDPPAQPPPKPAHLPGGGTKSMGATAAPTAKALAPPPPAMATGGSAVVGAKSVKAGGVSQVRYTSTGGGSSDGVRTEVVKGRAAVDASCPHANACHVYDDGKNVFDALLNQTDIGQNKNKYYIIQLLETDATPPQYYTWNRWGRVGEERNLQNACRGPMGLGPAKKDFESKFHDKTKNKWQERHDFEPVAGKYTLIERDYGTEDGAEDAAKTSAAASTDAPALAPPKPVESKLDPRVQSFVAQIADIRMMERTMREIGFDPAKMPLGKLKKKTILDGYEALRELGEVIRSNGGAVAGGASGKQLEGKSMGAVDVDASSPAYKQIVELSNRFYSVIPHTTEKRQRLPPIETAQMLKDKIDMLEALGEIELASRVIDTKGLGCDVHPVDARYAQLKAQLTPIDKGSPLHALLNRYLQNTHASTHNTYSLVLEQAFEIEREGEAARFTSAIGNRQLLWHGSRLTNWCGIISQGLRIAPPEAPSTGYMFGKGVYFADMSSKSANYCFASRQEPAAVMLLSEVALGQQYVRTAAEYEAEKSCRKAKADSTWGQGRTAPDPSEDTTLPGEPHVKVPLGKGAKNTVLGDQPTSLLYNEFIVYDTSQVRQRYVLQVKFDFT
;
A
#
# COMPACT_ATOMS: atom_id res chain seq x y z
N MET A 1 38.60 -5.57 7.89
CA MET A 1 39.80 -4.73 7.64
C MET A 1 39.38 -3.27 7.74
N PRO A 2 40.18 -2.39 8.37
CA PRO A 2 39.83 -0.97 8.47
C PRO A 2 39.74 -0.31 7.09
N THR A 3 38.81 0.63 6.95
CA THR A 3 38.58 1.42 5.74
C THR A 3 39.68 2.46 5.54
N VAL A 4 39.85 2.95 4.30
CA VAL A 4 40.84 4.00 3.98
C VAL A 4 40.59 5.30 4.77
N ALA A 5 39.33 5.58 5.11
CA ALA A 5 38.98 6.74 5.94
C ALA A 5 39.44 6.56 7.39
N GLU A 6 39.28 5.36 7.96
CA GLU A 6 39.73 5.03 9.32
C GLU A 6 41.26 5.05 9.42
N LEU A 7 41.98 4.47 8.44
CA LEU A 7 43.45 4.49 8.42
C LEU A 7 44.03 5.90 8.25
N ARG A 8 43.32 6.81 7.56
CA ARG A 8 43.72 8.22 7.43
C ARG A 8 43.49 9.02 8.70
N ALA A 9 42.39 8.76 9.41
CA ALA A 9 42.12 9.36 10.71
C ALA A 9 43.15 8.90 11.76
N GLU A 10 43.51 7.61 11.73
CA GLU A 10 44.52 7.03 12.60
C GLU A 10 45.93 7.57 12.28
N LEU A 11 46.27 7.81 11.01
CA LEU A 11 47.53 8.46 10.62
C LEU A 11 47.62 9.92 11.10
N ALA A 12 46.50 10.63 11.07
CA ALA A 12 46.41 12.04 11.48
C ALA A 12 46.51 12.22 13.01
N ALA A 13 46.21 11.18 13.78
CA ALA A 13 46.27 11.17 15.24
C ALA A 13 47.67 10.89 15.80
N ILE A 14 48.64 10.55 14.96
CA ILE A 14 50.00 10.15 15.37
C ILE A 14 50.94 11.37 15.38
N GLY A 15 51.37 11.77 16.58
CA GLY A 15 52.33 12.86 16.82
C GLY A 15 53.71 12.66 16.16
N GLU A 16 54.52 13.71 16.10
CA GLU A 16 55.73 13.79 15.27
C GLU A 16 56.83 12.77 15.62
N ASP A 17 56.82 12.14 16.81
CA ASP A 17 57.95 11.35 17.31
C ASP A 17 57.77 9.81 17.23
N THR A 18 57.04 9.32 16.23
CA THR A 18 56.77 7.87 16.06
C THR A 18 56.97 7.41 14.61
N SER A 19 58.23 7.38 14.19
CA SER A 19 58.64 7.05 12.81
C SER A 19 58.27 5.62 12.38
N GLY A 20 58.28 4.64 13.29
CA GLY A 20 57.97 3.24 12.99
C GLY A 20 56.47 2.94 12.77
N LEU A 21 55.59 3.58 13.55
CA LEU A 21 54.13 3.40 13.44
C LEU A 21 53.56 4.07 12.19
N LYS A 22 54.11 5.21 11.79
CA LYS A 22 53.74 5.86 10.52
C LYS A 22 54.11 5.00 9.30
N ALA A 23 55.23 4.29 9.32
CA ALA A 23 55.66 3.45 8.21
C ALA A 23 54.72 2.24 7.96
N ASP A 24 54.29 1.55 9.03
CA ASP A 24 53.34 0.42 8.92
C ASP A 24 51.96 0.88 8.42
N LEU A 25 51.47 2.00 8.94
CA LEU A 25 50.15 2.52 8.57
C LEU A 25 50.13 3.03 7.12
N VAL A 26 51.22 3.64 6.64
CA VAL A 26 51.40 4.05 5.24
C VAL A 26 51.45 2.85 4.30
N ALA A 27 52.11 1.76 4.67
CA ALA A 27 52.14 0.52 3.88
C ALA A 27 50.74 -0.11 3.74
N ARG A 28 49.96 -0.13 4.83
CA ARG A 28 48.57 -0.62 4.84
C ARG A 28 47.63 0.25 4.00
N LEU A 29 47.86 1.57 3.97
CA LEU A 29 47.12 2.51 3.11
C LEU A 29 47.44 2.34 1.62
N ALA A 30 48.70 2.02 1.29
CA ALA A 30 49.13 1.73 -0.07
C ALA A 30 48.51 0.42 -0.61
N GLU A 31 48.48 -0.63 0.23
CA GLU A 31 47.84 -1.92 -0.08
C GLU A 31 46.32 -1.77 -0.29
N ALA A 32 45.65 -0.93 0.51
CA ALA A 32 44.23 -0.65 0.38
C ALA A 32 43.90 0.15 -0.91
N ASN A 33 44.79 1.04 -1.35
CA ASN A 33 44.63 1.79 -2.60
C ASN A 33 44.87 0.92 -3.85
N LYS A 34 45.75 -0.08 -3.78
CA LYS A 34 46.02 -1.04 -4.87
C LYS A 34 44.80 -1.89 -5.27
N LYS A 35 43.83 -2.07 -4.36
CA LYS A 35 42.62 -2.89 -4.58
C LYS A 35 41.47 -2.15 -5.27
N ARG A 36 41.60 -0.86 -5.58
CA ARG A 36 40.65 -0.14 -6.45
C ARG A 36 41.04 -0.36 -7.92
N LYS A 37 40.19 -1.07 -8.69
CA LYS A 37 40.32 -1.14 -10.16
C LYS A 37 40.23 0.29 -10.74
N PRO A 38 41.13 0.69 -11.66
CA PRO A 38 41.01 1.96 -12.36
C PRO A 38 39.87 1.87 -13.39
N ILE A 39 39.09 2.95 -13.48
CA ILE A 39 38.18 3.19 -14.61
C ILE A 39 39.04 3.86 -15.67
N ASP A 40 39.25 3.17 -16.77
CA ASP A 40 39.92 3.64 -17.97
C ASP A 40 39.03 4.70 -18.64
N LEU A 41 39.57 5.91 -18.84
CA LEU A 41 38.93 7.00 -19.56
C LEU A 41 39.94 7.55 -20.57
N ASP A 42 40.14 6.81 -21.65
CA ASP A 42 40.75 7.31 -22.89
C ASP A 42 40.20 6.51 -24.08
N ALA A 43 39.19 7.07 -24.75
CA ALA A 43 38.96 6.95 -26.19
C ALA A 43 37.79 7.85 -26.61
N ASP A 44 38.04 8.62 -27.66
CA ASP A 44 37.12 9.43 -28.48
C ASP A 44 36.85 10.87 -28.00
N ASP A 45 37.89 11.67 -28.27
CA ASP A 45 37.87 13.09 -28.57
C ASP A 45 37.03 13.35 -29.84
N ASP A 46 35.84 13.93 -29.68
CA ASP A 46 35.14 14.63 -30.77
C ASP A 46 34.68 15.99 -30.22
N GLN A 47 35.50 17.00 -30.48
CA GLN A 47 35.21 18.40 -30.22
C GLN A 47 34.06 18.88 -31.11
N GLU A 48 32.91 19.17 -30.51
CA GLU A 48 32.03 20.20 -31.04
C GLU A 48 31.65 21.20 -29.92
N SER A 49 32.26 22.37 -30.01
CA SER A 49 32.12 23.51 -29.11
C SER A 49 30.65 23.90 -28.87
N LYS A 50 30.17 23.86 -27.62
CA LYS A 50 28.92 24.53 -27.21
C LYS A 50 29.21 25.75 -26.34
N LYS A 51 29.23 26.91 -27.00
CA LYS A 51 29.15 28.25 -26.42
C LYS A 51 27.96 28.35 -25.45
N VAL A 52 28.20 28.85 -24.23
CA VAL A 52 27.15 29.24 -23.29
C VAL A 52 26.41 30.44 -23.87
N LYS A 53 25.09 30.31 -24.12
CA LYS A 53 24.23 31.46 -24.42
C LYS A 53 23.97 32.23 -23.11
N VAL A 54 24.48 33.45 -23.04
CA VAL A 54 24.17 34.44 -22.00
C VAL A 54 22.79 35.04 -22.31
N GLY A 55 21.93 35.16 -21.29
CA GLY A 55 20.59 35.73 -21.45
C GLY A 55 19.51 35.10 -20.55
N ALA A 56 19.84 34.68 -19.32
CA ALA A 56 18.85 34.20 -18.37
C ALA A 56 18.72 35.20 -17.22
N ALA A 57 17.63 35.97 -17.18
CA ALA A 57 17.32 36.85 -16.05
C ALA A 57 17.33 36.07 -14.73
N ALA A 58 17.97 36.61 -13.69
CA ALA A 58 17.97 36.06 -12.34
C ALA A 58 16.66 36.46 -11.63
N TRP A 59 16.10 35.61 -10.77
CA TRP A 59 14.82 35.83 -10.10
C TRP A 59 14.95 35.59 -8.59
N PHE A 60 14.13 36.28 -7.80
CA PHE A 60 13.98 36.09 -6.36
C PHE A 60 12.52 35.86 -5.97
N TRP A 61 12.33 35.29 -4.79
CA TRP A 61 11.01 35.01 -4.21
C TRP A 61 10.70 36.06 -3.14
N ALA A 62 9.68 36.89 -3.37
CA ALA A 62 9.32 37.98 -2.47
C ALA A 62 8.57 37.43 -1.24
N SER A 63 9.21 37.42 -0.08
CA SER A 63 8.67 36.81 1.16
C SER A 63 7.80 37.74 2.00
N ASP A 64 7.73 39.02 1.63
CA ASP A 64 7.07 40.12 2.32
C ASP A 64 5.57 40.30 1.96
N LYS A 65 5.03 39.48 1.03
CA LYS A 65 3.61 39.49 0.65
C LYS A 65 2.79 38.36 1.30
N SER A 66 1.48 38.61 1.40
CA SER A 66 0.49 37.66 1.94
C SER A 66 0.55 36.31 1.20
N PRO A 67 0.23 35.16 1.84
CA PRO A 67 0.42 33.83 1.25
C PRO A 67 -0.28 33.61 -0.10
N THR A 68 -1.32 34.39 -0.39
CA THR A 68 -2.10 34.36 -1.62
C THR A 68 -1.54 35.25 -2.74
N GLU A 69 -0.52 36.08 -2.47
CA GLU A 69 0.02 37.10 -3.39
C GLU A 69 1.54 36.93 -3.67
N ARG A 70 2.13 35.78 -3.31
CA ARG A 70 3.57 35.52 -3.50
C ARG A 70 3.88 35.11 -4.93
N GLU A 71 4.81 35.82 -5.58
CA GLU A 71 5.24 35.57 -6.95
C GLU A 71 6.77 35.66 -7.12
N TRP A 72 7.29 34.96 -8.14
CA TRP A 72 8.69 35.08 -8.58
C TRP A 72 8.90 36.43 -9.26
N THR A 73 9.82 37.24 -8.74
CA THR A 73 10.12 38.58 -9.27
C THR A 73 11.54 38.59 -9.85
N PRO A 74 11.77 39.15 -11.05
CA PRO A 74 13.12 39.21 -11.62
C PRO A 74 13.98 40.24 -10.87
N TYR A 75 15.27 39.96 -10.71
CA TYR A 75 16.21 40.95 -10.20
C TYR A 75 16.33 42.13 -11.18
N PRO A 76 16.58 43.34 -10.67
CA PRO A 76 16.92 44.48 -11.52
C PRO A 76 18.08 44.16 -12.48
N PRO A 77 18.08 44.74 -13.70
CA PRO A 77 19.05 44.38 -14.75
C PRO A 77 20.52 44.62 -14.37
N ASP A 78 20.79 45.64 -13.56
CA ASP A 78 22.10 46.00 -13.02
C ASP A 78 22.62 44.94 -12.03
N VAL A 79 21.74 44.43 -11.16
CA VAL A 79 22.06 43.34 -10.22
C VAL A 79 22.31 42.02 -10.96
N THR A 80 21.51 41.76 -12.00
CA THR A 80 21.68 40.58 -12.86
C THR A 80 23.02 40.63 -13.59
N ALA A 81 23.41 41.79 -14.12
CA ALA A 81 24.70 41.97 -14.81
C ALA A 81 25.91 41.80 -13.87
N ALA A 82 25.80 42.25 -12.61
CA ALA A 82 26.86 42.11 -11.61
C ALA A 82 27.09 40.63 -11.23
N LEU A 83 26.01 39.88 -11.02
CA LEU A 83 26.07 38.43 -10.74
C LEU A 83 26.69 37.65 -11.91
N GLU A 84 26.31 38.00 -13.14
CA GLU A 84 26.89 37.39 -14.35
C GLU A 84 28.39 37.70 -14.50
N ALA A 85 28.82 38.93 -14.17
CA ALA A 85 30.23 39.31 -14.21
C ALA A 85 31.08 38.57 -13.17
N ALA A 86 30.58 38.42 -11.94
CA ALA A 86 31.27 37.70 -10.86
C ALA A 86 31.45 36.21 -11.14
N LEU A 87 30.44 35.58 -11.76
CA LEU A 87 30.51 34.20 -12.23
C LEU A 87 31.53 34.03 -13.35
N LYS A 88 31.62 35.00 -14.27
CA LYS A 88 32.58 35.00 -15.37
C LYS A 88 34.02 35.18 -14.90
N ALA A 89 34.23 35.78 -13.73
CA ALA A 89 35.53 35.96 -13.08
C ALA A 89 35.98 34.75 -12.21
N GLY A 90 35.18 33.68 -12.12
CA GLY A 90 35.59 32.42 -11.47
C GLY A 90 35.56 32.40 -9.94
N ALA A 91 34.71 33.22 -9.31
CA ALA A 91 34.56 33.24 -7.86
C ALA A 91 34.03 31.91 -7.28
N LYS A 92 34.64 31.42 -6.19
CA LYS A 92 34.15 30.26 -5.41
C LYS A 92 33.13 30.69 -4.35
N GLU A 93 32.25 29.76 -3.99
CA GLU A 93 30.99 29.91 -3.23
C GLU A 93 31.07 30.83 -1.99
N GLU A 94 32.18 30.79 -1.24
CA GLU A 94 32.34 31.53 0.03
C GLU A 94 32.57 33.04 -0.12
N LYS A 95 32.78 33.58 -1.34
CA LYS A 95 32.98 35.03 -1.56
C LYS A 95 31.77 35.76 -2.14
N ILE A 96 30.66 35.08 -2.42
CA ILE A 96 29.45 35.68 -3.00
C ILE A 96 28.53 36.25 -1.92
N SER A 97 28.62 35.78 -0.68
CA SER A 97 27.85 36.30 0.46
C SER A 97 28.26 37.72 0.89
N ASP A 98 29.47 38.17 0.54
CA ASP A 98 30.02 39.46 0.99
C ASP A 98 29.88 40.60 -0.03
N TYR A 99 29.53 40.29 -1.28
CA TYR A 99 29.37 41.27 -2.36
C TYR A 99 27.88 41.50 -2.65
N HIS A 100 27.26 42.33 -1.82
CA HIS A 100 26.12 43.23 -2.08
C HIS A 100 25.16 43.28 -0.88
N ARG A 101 25.48 44.17 0.05
CA ARG A 101 24.49 44.76 0.94
C ARG A 101 23.75 45.83 0.14
N VAL A 102 22.67 45.46 -0.55
CA VAL A 102 21.76 46.45 -1.14
C VAL A 102 20.80 46.86 -0.03
N ASP A 103 20.99 48.08 0.48
CA ASP A 103 20.08 48.68 1.44
C ASP A 103 18.80 49.11 0.70
N LEU A 104 17.69 48.41 0.95
CA LEU A 104 16.37 48.75 0.43
C LEU A 104 15.57 49.61 1.45
N SER A 105 16.24 50.41 2.27
CA SER A 105 15.57 51.39 3.14
C SER A 105 15.09 52.61 2.34
N GLY A 106 13.89 52.48 1.79
CA GLY A 106 13.28 53.54 0.98
C GLY A 106 11.75 53.56 0.97
N SER A 107 11.06 53.23 2.07
CA SER A 107 9.79 53.86 2.54
C SER A 107 9.03 52.99 3.58
N GLY A 108 8.92 53.50 4.82
CA GLY A 108 7.86 53.11 5.78
C GLY A 108 8.20 52.00 6.80
N PRO A 109 7.70 52.05 8.06
CA PRO A 109 8.47 51.57 9.20
C PRO A 109 8.08 50.18 9.76
N ALA A 110 9.12 49.54 10.28
CA ALA A 110 9.16 48.63 11.43
C ALA A 110 8.46 47.27 11.34
N SER A 111 9.25 46.21 11.09
CA SER A 111 9.34 45.04 11.97
C SER A 111 10.49 44.12 11.55
N SER A 112 11.17 43.52 12.52
CA SER A 112 12.41 42.76 12.46
C SER A 112 12.48 41.71 11.33
N SER A 113 13.45 41.84 10.42
CA SER A 113 13.70 40.88 9.34
C SER A 113 14.75 39.84 9.74
N VAL A 114 14.35 38.57 9.75
CA VAL A 114 15.27 37.41 9.76
C VAL A 114 15.84 37.25 8.34
N LEU A 115 17.16 37.41 8.20
CA LEU A 115 17.89 37.17 6.94
C LEU A 115 18.15 35.66 6.78
N HIS A 116 17.64 35.04 5.71
CA HIS A 116 17.95 33.66 5.34
C HIS A 116 18.95 33.59 4.18
N PHE A 117 19.98 32.75 4.32
CA PHE A 117 21.06 32.52 3.34
C PHE A 117 20.68 31.41 2.33
N PHE A 118 21.18 31.49 1.09
CA PHE A 118 21.04 30.45 0.05
C PHE A 118 22.40 29.80 -0.28
N GLN A 119 22.43 28.46 -0.38
CA GLN A 119 23.62 27.64 -0.69
C GLN A 119 23.54 27.13 -2.14
N TYR A 120 24.64 27.15 -2.90
CA TYR A 120 24.69 26.73 -4.31
C TYR A 120 25.57 25.47 -4.48
N ARG A 121 24.99 24.29 -4.73
CA ARG A 121 25.82 23.13 -5.15
C ARG A 121 26.29 23.27 -6.59
N LEU A 122 27.61 23.26 -6.80
CA LEU A 122 28.27 23.05 -8.09
C LEU A 122 28.70 21.59 -8.22
N ASP A 123 27.94 20.78 -8.97
CA ASP A 123 28.40 19.49 -9.49
C ASP A 123 28.46 19.57 -11.03
N ASN A 124 29.63 19.30 -11.61
CA ASN A 124 29.89 19.14 -13.06
C ASN A 124 29.53 20.32 -13.98
N ALA A 125 30.02 21.53 -13.66
CA ALA A 125 30.11 22.67 -14.57
C ALA A 125 28.80 23.06 -15.32
N LYS A 126 27.63 22.75 -14.75
CA LYS A 126 26.32 23.17 -15.28
C LYS A 126 25.54 23.90 -14.19
N LEU A 127 25.15 25.14 -14.48
CA LEU A 127 24.22 25.90 -13.63
C LEU A 127 22.83 25.23 -13.69
N GLN A 128 22.39 24.64 -12.58
CA GLN A 128 20.96 24.34 -12.38
C GLN A 128 20.36 25.36 -11.40
N ARG A 129 19.11 25.74 -11.68
CA ARG A 129 18.34 26.81 -11.01
C ARG A 129 18.24 26.58 -9.48
N PRO A 130 18.17 27.64 -8.66
CA PRO A 130 18.19 27.51 -7.20
C PRO A 130 16.94 26.79 -6.68
N VAL A 131 17.12 25.89 -5.72
CA VAL A 131 16.06 25.28 -4.92
C VAL A 131 15.98 26.03 -3.60
N CYS A 132 14.85 26.66 -3.30
CA CYS A 132 14.61 27.31 -2.02
C CYS A 132 14.37 26.24 -0.94
N ARG A 133 15.15 26.24 0.14
CA ARG A 133 14.80 25.54 1.39
C ARG A 133 14.31 26.57 2.40
N MET A 134 13.07 26.43 2.84
CA MET A 134 12.49 27.24 3.92
C MET A 134 12.76 26.55 5.27
N ALA A 135 12.96 27.32 6.34
CA ALA A 135 13.29 26.79 7.67
C ALA A 135 12.15 26.00 8.35
N ASN A 136 10.93 26.01 7.80
CA ASN A 136 9.73 25.40 8.40
C ASN A 136 9.07 24.30 7.55
N GLY A 137 9.85 23.39 6.98
CA GLY A 137 9.36 22.04 6.62
C GLY A 137 8.34 21.87 5.47
N ASP A 138 7.85 22.94 4.82
CA ASP A 138 6.97 22.81 3.65
C ASP A 138 7.74 22.45 2.34
N PRO A 139 7.10 21.73 1.38
CA PRO A 139 7.75 21.31 0.13
C PRO A 139 8.06 22.50 -0.81
N PRO A 140 9.15 22.45 -1.61
CA PRO A 140 9.57 23.57 -2.46
C PRO A 140 8.63 23.77 -3.65
N ALA A 141 8.22 25.02 -3.91
CA ALA A 141 7.46 25.40 -5.11
C ALA A 141 8.35 25.42 -6.37
N GLN A 142 7.82 24.95 -7.51
CA GLN A 142 8.55 24.94 -8.79
C GLN A 142 8.60 26.33 -9.46
N PRO A 143 9.72 26.71 -10.13
CA PRO A 143 9.83 27.98 -10.85
C PRO A 143 9.07 27.97 -12.20
N PRO A 144 8.71 29.14 -12.76
CA PRO A 144 7.87 29.23 -13.97
C PRO A 144 8.56 28.73 -15.27
N PRO A 145 7.77 28.30 -16.27
CA PRO A 145 8.27 27.79 -17.55
C PRO A 145 8.82 28.90 -18.47
N LYS A 146 9.72 28.53 -19.40
CA LYS A 146 10.37 29.46 -20.36
C LYS A 146 9.36 30.12 -21.31
N PRO A 147 9.54 31.40 -21.71
CA PRO A 147 8.70 32.02 -22.74
C PRO A 147 8.95 31.42 -24.13
N ALA A 148 7.88 31.27 -24.91
CA ALA A 148 7.88 30.71 -26.26
C ALA A 148 8.52 31.67 -27.29
N HIS A 149 9.34 31.14 -28.20
CA HIS A 149 9.91 31.91 -29.31
C HIS A 149 8.90 32.02 -30.47
N LEU A 150 8.65 33.25 -30.94
CA LEU A 150 7.98 33.58 -32.21
C LEU A 150 8.86 33.19 -33.43
N PRO A 151 8.28 32.95 -34.62
CA PRO A 151 8.99 32.38 -35.76
C PRO A 151 9.74 33.47 -36.56
N GLY A 152 11.02 33.23 -36.84
CA GLY A 152 11.83 34.00 -37.80
C GLY A 152 12.32 33.08 -38.91
N GLY A 153 11.99 33.41 -40.15
CA GLY A 153 12.31 32.62 -41.34
C GLY A 153 13.79 32.56 -41.71
N GLY A 154 14.16 31.50 -42.43
CA GLY A 154 15.47 31.31 -43.03
C GLY A 154 15.56 29.98 -43.77
N THR A 155 15.71 30.06 -45.09
CA THR A 155 15.79 28.97 -46.08
C THR A 155 17.14 28.24 -46.13
N LYS A 156 17.12 27.02 -46.72
CA LYS A 156 18.22 26.12 -47.22
C LYS A 156 18.63 25.00 -46.26
N SER A 157 18.98 23.78 -46.67
CA SER A 157 18.86 22.96 -47.89
C SER A 157 19.26 21.52 -47.49
N MET A 158 18.91 20.54 -48.33
CA MET A 158 19.00 19.09 -48.12
C MET A 158 20.32 18.49 -47.58
N GLY A 159 20.16 17.40 -46.83
CA GLY A 159 21.17 16.37 -46.57
C GLY A 159 20.50 15.15 -45.92
N ALA A 160 20.39 14.04 -46.64
CA ALA A 160 19.71 12.82 -46.23
C ALA A 160 20.71 11.79 -45.68
N THR A 161 20.35 11.08 -44.59
CA THR A 161 20.83 9.71 -44.30
C THR A 161 19.92 8.95 -43.31
N ALA A 162 19.33 7.87 -43.84
CA ALA A 162 18.96 6.56 -43.29
C ALA A 162 18.29 6.38 -41.89
N ALA A 163 17.05 5.83 -41.95
CA ALA A 163 16.35 5.15 -40.86
C ALA A 163 16.54 3.61 -40.96
N PRO A 164 16.49 2.84 -39.86
CA PRO A 164 16.61 1.38 -39.90
C PRO A 164 15.27 0.70 -40.26
N THR A 165 15.33 -0.17 -41.25
CA THR A 165 14.23 -0.93 -41.86
C THR A 165 13.81 -2.16 -41.05
N ALA A 166 12.49 -2.36 -40.92
CA ALA A 166 11.85 -3.60 -40.50
C ALA A 166 11.96 -4.69 -41.59
N LYS A 167 12.21 -5.94 -41.19
CA LYS A 167 12.41 -7.08 -42.08
C LYS A 167 11.08 -7.79 -42.36
N ALA A 168 10.60 -7.73 -43.60
CA ALA A 168 9.44 -8.49 -44.07
C ALA A 168 9.84 -9.92 -44.50
N LEU A 169 8.96 -10.90 -44.27
CA LEU A 169 9.05 -12.27 -44.79
C LEU A 169 7.91 -12.51 -45.80
N ALA A 170 8.21 -13.28 -46.85
CA ALA A 170 7.44 -13.45 -48.08
C ALA A 170 6.07 -14.17 -47.89
N PRO A 171 5.09 -13.95 -48.79
CA PRO A 171 3.78 -14.62 -48.76
C PRO A 171 3.81 -16.03 -49.38
N PRO A 172 2.95 -16.97 -48.92
CA PRO A 172 2.74 -18.27 -49.58
C PRO A 172 1.74 -18.18 -50.77
N PRO A 173 1.74 -19.16 -51.70
CA PRO A 173 1.00 -19.13 -52.97
C PRO A 173 -0.50 -19.50 -52.83
N PRO A 174 -1.34 -19.24 -53.86
CA PRO A 174 -2.79 -19.40 -53.76
C PRO A 174 -3.24 -20.83 -54.10
N ALA A 175 -4.25 -21.34 -53.39
CA ALA A 175 -4.98 -22.54 -53.81
C ALA A 175 -6.48 -22.46 -53.46
N MET A 176 -7.26 -22.39 -54.55
CA MET A 176 -8.58 -22.95 -54.87
C MET A 176 -9.71 -23.06 -53.82
N ALA A 177 -10.86 -22.57 -54.26
CA ALA A 177 -12.18 -22.73 -53.65
C ALA A 177 -12.77 -24.13 -53.87
N THR A 178 -13.41 -24.69 -52.84
CA THR A 178 -14.60 -25.55 -52.96
C THR A 178 -15.47 -25.49 -51.70
N GLY A 179 -16.79 -25.37 -51.90
CA GLY A 179 -17.87 -26.03 -51.16
C GLY A 179 -18.08 -25.71 -49.67
N GLY A 180 -19.16 -24.97 -49.36
CA GLY A 180 -19.50 -24.53 -48.00
C GLY A 180 -20.21 -25.55 -47.11
N SER A 181 -20.41 -25.15 -45.85
CA SER A 181 -21.60 -25.50 -45.06
C SER A 181 -21.77 -24.60 -43.82
N ALA A 182 -23.02 -24.18 -43.62
CA ALA A 182 -23.72 -23.75 -42.41
C ALA A 182 -23.06 -22.73 -41.44
N VAL A 183 -23.56 -21.50 -41.53
CA VAL A 183 -23.43 -20.43 -40.53
C VAL A 183 -24.32 -20.74 -39.32
N VAL A 184 -23.73 -20.82 -38.12
CA VAL A 184 -24.47 -20.66 -36.85
C VAL A 184 -23.97 -19.38 -36.20
N GLY A 185 -24.78 -18.33 -36.30
CA GLY A 185 -24.46 -17.01 -35.75
C GLY A 185 -24.66 -16.98 -34.24
N ALA A 186 -23.57 -16.81 -33.48
CA ALA A 186 -23.64 -16.35 -32.10
C ALA A 186 -23.80 -14.83 -32.10
N LYS A 187 -24.94 -14.32 -31.59
CA LYS A 187 -25.19 -12.88 -31.45
C LYS A 187 -24.34 -12.31 -30.32
N SER A 188 -23.50 -11.32 -30.64
CA SER A 188 -22.88 -10.41 -29.67
C SER A 188 -23.95 -9.62 -28.91
N VAL A 189 -23.77 -9.45 -27.60
CA VAL A 189 -24.64 -8.64 -26.75
C VAL A 189 -24.33 -7.16 -27.02
N LYS A 190 -25.31 -6.41 -27.53
CA LYS A 190 -25.15 -4.96 -27.78
C LYS A 190 -24.91 -4.19 -26.48
N ALA A 191 -24.00 -3.22 -26.55
CA ALA A 191 -23.66 -2.28 -25.48
C ALA A 191 -24.90 -1.61 -24.85
N GLY A 192 -25.15 -1.94 -23.58
CA GLY A 192 -26.04 -1.18 -22.69
C GLY A 192 -25.22 -0.25 -21.80
N GLY A 193 -25.62 1.02 -21.74
CA GLY A 193 -25.23 2.01 -20.70
C GLY A 193 -23.74 2.34 -20.58
N VAL A 194 -23.30 3.47 -21.14
CA VAL A 194 -21.99 4.07 -20.83
C VAL A 194 -21.99 4.48 -19.34
N SER A 195 -21.31 3.73 -18.48
CA SER A 195 -21.02 4.16 -17.12
C SER A 195 -19.70 4.93 -17.12
N GLN A 196 -19.76 6.26 -17.18
CA GLN A 196 -18.57 7.09 -16.93
C GLN A 196 -18.27 7.07 -15.43
N VAL A 197 -17.25 6.32 -15.01
CA VAL A 197 -16.66 6.52 -13.68
C VAL A 197 -15.64 7.66 -13.80
N ARG A 198 -16.04 8.86 -13.39
CA ARG A 198 -15.11 9.99 -13.20
C ARG A 198 -14.47 9.88 -11.82
N TYR A 199 -13.17 9.69 -11.78
CA TYR A 199 -12.39 9.95 -10.57
C TYR A 199 -11.91 11.41 -10.60
N THR A 200 -12.42 12.23 -9.69
CA THR A 200 -11.84 13.55 -9.43
C THR A 200 -10.71 13.39 -8.43
N SER A 201 -9.47 13.43 -8.92
CA SER A 201 -8.33 13.77 -8.08
C SER A 201 -8.39 15.27 -7.81
N THR A 202 -8.80 15.67 -6.61
CA THR A 202 -8.54 17.03 -6.10
C THR A 202 -7.39 16.95 -5.12
N GLY A 203 -6.18 16.96 -5.65
CA GLY A 203 -4.95 17.35 -4.97
C GLY A 203 -4.31 18.47 -5.79
N GLY A 204 -4.17 19.66 -5.20
CA GLY A 204 -3.61 20.82 -5.87
C GLY A 204 -2.14 20.65 -6.23
N GLY A 205 -1.76 21.15 -7.41
CA GLY A 205 -0.37 21.46 -7.76
C GLY A 205 0.29 20.58 -8.82
N SER A 206 0.02 20.92 -10.09
CA SER A 206 0.81 20.64 -11.30
C SER A 206 0.71 19.26 -11.99
N SER A 207 -0.07 19.26 -13.08
CA SER A 207 0.02 18.39 -14.27
C SER A 207 0.21 16.88 -14.07
N ASP A 208 -0.64 16.25 -13.27
CA ASP A 208 -0.86 14.80 -13.36
C ASP A 208 -2.08 14.54 -14.25
N GLY A 209 -1.83 13.93 -15.41
CA GLY A 209 -2.88 13.58 -16.35
C GLY A 209 -3.88 12.62 -15.71
N VAL A 210 -5.12 13.07 -15.55
CA VAL A 210 -6.28 12.25 -15.21
C VAL A 210 -6.36 11.10 -16.22
N ARG A 211 -5.94 9.89 -15.82
CA ARG A 211 -6.12 8.69 -16.64
C ARG A 211 -7.59 8.29 -16.54
N THR A 212 -8.36 8.64 -17.56
CA THR A 212 -9.75 8.22 -17.70
C THR A 212 -9.74 6.82 -18.30
N GLU A 213 -10.02 5.78 -17.50
CA GLU A 213 -10.26 4.44 -18.04
C GLU A 213 -11.65 4.39 -18.67
N VAL A 214 -11.71 4.13 -19.97
CA VAL A 214 -12.97 3.93 -20.68
C VAL A 214 -13.42 2.49 -20.44
N VAL A 215 -14.40 2.30 -19.56
CA VAL A 215 -15.03 0.99 -19.35
C VAL A 215 -16.25 0.89 -20.26
N LYS A 216 -16.07 0.16 -21.36
CA LYS A 216 -17.15 -0.30 -22.24
C LYS A 216 -17.23 -1.82 -22.06
N GLY A 217 -18.24 -2.33 -21.37
CA GLY A 217 -18.39 -3.76 -21.04
C GLY A 217 -17.86 -4.17 -19.65
N ARG A 218 -17.69 -5.48 -19.42
CA ARG A 218 -17.31 -6.06 -18.10
C ARG A 218 -15.85 -5.84 -17.70
N ALA A 219 -14.98 -5.53 -18.65
CA ALA A 219 -13.56 -5.23 -18.41
C ALA A 219 -13.14 -3.90 -19.03
N ALA A 220 -12.25 -3.19 -18.35
CA ALA A 220 -11.66 -1.97 -18.85
C ALA A 220 -10.60 -2.29 -19.92
N VAL A 221 -10.59 -1.54 -21.02
CA VAL A 221 -9.49 -1.58 -21.97
C VAL A 221 -8.27 -0.94 -21.32
N ASP A 222 -7.11 -1.57 -21.47
CA ASP A 222 -5.86 -1.00 -20.99
C ASP A 222 -5.62 0.39 -21.60
N ALA A 223 -5.53 1.41 -20.75
CA ALA A 223 -5.40 2.81 -21.17
C ALA A 223 -4.14 3.08 -22.02
N SER A 224 -3.15 2.19 -21.98
CA SER A 224 -1.95 2.28 -22.83
C SER A 224 -2.19 1.79 -24.26
N CYS A 225 -3.35 1.20 -24.56
CA CYS A 225 -3.69 0.73 -25.89
C CYS A 225 -3.98 1.94 -26.81
N PRO A 226 -3.36 2.03 -28.01
CA PRO A 226 -3.62 3.11 -28.97
C PRO A 226 -5.09 3.24 -29.38
N HIS A 227 -5.86 2.16 -29.26
CA HIS A 227 -7.27 2.09 -29.65
C HIS A 227 -8.22 2.08 -28.44
N ALA A 228 -7.74 2.38 -27.22
CA ALA A 228 -8.53 2.29 -25.98
C ALA A 228 -9.87 3.04 -26.02
N ASN A 229 -9.93 4.19 -26.70
CA ASN A 229 -11.16 4.99 -26.79
C ASN A 229 -12.17 4.46 -27.81
N ALA A 230 -11.74 3.63 -28.77
CA ALA A 230 -12.54 3.18 -29.91
C ALA A 230 -12.89 1.67 -29.86
N CYS A 231 -12.44 0.98 -28.82
CA CYS A 231 -12.66 -0.44 -28.61
C CYS A 231 -13.22 -0.72 -27.23
N HIS A 232 -13.72 -1.94 -27.07
CA HIS A 232 -14.02 -2.57 -25.79
C HIS A 232 -13.33 -3.93 -25.70
N VAL A 233 -13.16 -4.46 -24.48
CA VAL A 233 -12.67 -5.83 -24.30
C VAL A 233 -13.75 -6.79 -24.81
N TYR A 234 -13.35 -7.71 -25.68
CA TYR A 234 -14.25 -8.69 -26.25
C TYR A 234 -14.77 -9.67 -25.20
N ASP A 235 -16.06 -9.93 -25.30
CA ASP A 235 -16.82 -10.75 -24.39
C ASP A 235 -17.81 -11.60 -25.19
N ASP A 236 -17.73 -12.93 -25.05
CA ASP A 236 -18.68 -13.84 -25.70
C ASP A 236 -19.88 -14.23 -24.81
N GLY A 237 -20.10 -13.48 -23.73
CA GLY A 237 -21.13 -13.71 -22.71
C GLY A 237 -20.67 -14.69 -21.63
N LYS A 238 -19.82 -15.67 -21.96
CA LYS A 238 -19.27 -16.64 -21.01
C LYS A 238 -17.86 -16.28 -20.56
N ASN A 239 -17.04 -15.77 -21.47
CA ASN A 239 -15.63 -15.51 -21.23
C ASN A 239 -15.32 -14.05 -21.59
N VAL A 240 -14.74 -13.35 -20.62
CA VAL A 240 -14.12 -12.04 -20.84
C VAL A 240 -12.67 -12.28 -21.26
N PHE A 241 -12.29 -11.89 -22.47
CA PHE A 241 -10.95 -12.12 -23.03
C PHE A 241 -9.93 -11.08 -22.54
N ASP A 242 -9.70 -11.08 -21.22
CA ASP A 242 -8.72 -10.26 -20.50
C ASP A 242 -7.98 -11.15 -19.49
N ALA A 243 -6.65 -11.20 -19.61
CA ALA A 243 -5.77 -11.97 -18.74
C ALA A 243 -4.65 -11.09 -18.19
N LEU A 244 -4.54 -11.07 -16.86
CA LEU A 244 -3.40 -10.48 -16.15
C LEU A 244 -2.54 -11.62 -15.59
N LEU A 245 -1.27 -11.65 -16.01
CA LEU A 245 -0.33 -12.69 -15.62
C LEU A 245 0.83 -12.09 -14.83
N ASN A 246 1.38 -12.84 -13.89
CA ASN A 246 2.52 -12.43 -13.08
C ASN A 246 3.53 -13.56 -12.92
N GLN A 247 4.81 -13.20 -12.82
CA GLN A 247 5.91 -14.14 -12.65
C GLN A 247 6.98 -13.52 -11.75
N THR A 248 7.28 -14.23 -10.67
CA THR A 248 8.40 -13.88 -9.78
C THR A 248 9.45 -15.00 -9.74
N ASP A 249 10.71 -14.59 -9.86
CA ASP A 249 11.90 -15.41 -9.60
C ASP A 249 12.92 -14.53 -8.88
N ILE A 250 13.00 -14.71 -7.55
CA ILE A 250 13.90 -14.01 -6.64
C ILE A 250 15.36 -14.22 -7.05
N GLY A 251 15.74 -15.45 -7.42
CA GLY A 251 17.11 -15.80 -7.80
C GLY A 251 17.60 -14.99 -8.99
N GLN A 252 16.74 -14.85 -10.00
CA GLN A 252 17.04 -14.09 -11.22
C GLN A 252 16.59 -12.61 -11.16
N ASN A 253 16.12 -12.13 -10.00
CA ASN A 253 15.52 -10.80 -9.82
C ASN A 253 14.43 -10.48 -10.87
N LYS A 254 13.65 -11.49 -11.27
CA LYS A 254 12.49 -11.31 -12.15
C LYS A 254 11.26 -11.09 -11.27
N ASN A 255 10.54 -10.02 -11.56
CA ASN A 255 9.22 -9.72 -11.01
C ASN A 255 8.45 -9.01 -12.11
N LYS A 256 7.73 -9.78 -12.92
CA LYS A 256 7.25 -9.37 -14.24
C LYS A 256 5.76 -9.61 -14.37
N TYR A 257 5.05 -8.65 -14.96
CA TYR A 257 3.66 -8.83 -15.35
C TYR A 257 3.49 -8.90 -16.86
N TYR A 258 2.37 -9.49 -17.29
CA TYR A 258 1.96 -9.56 -18.68
C TYR A 258 0.44 -9.43 -18.78
N ILE A 259 -0.04 -8.43 -19.52
CA ILE A 259 -1.46 -8.24 -19.86
C ILE A 259 -1.69 -8.80 -21.26
N ILE A 260 -2.79 -9.54 -21.44
CA ILE A 260 -3.28 -10.03 -22.73
C ILE A 260 -4.76 -9.63 -22.83
N GLN A 261 -5.13 -8.86 -23.85
CA GLN A 261 -6.51 -8.45 -24.11
C GLN A 261 -6.90 -8.74 -25.56
N LEU A 262 -8.11 -9.25 -25.77
CA LEU A 262 -8.76 -9.25 -27.08
C LEU A 262 -9.74 -8.08 -27.11
N LEU A 263 -9.59 -7.20 -28.10
CA LEU A 263 -10.36 -5.97 -28.23
C LEU A 263 -11.25 -6.03 -29.47
N GLU A 264 -12.48 -5.59 -29.35
CA GLU A 264 -13.45 -5.40 -30.43
C GLU A 264 -13.69 -3.90 -30.64
N THR A 265 -13.64 -3.43 -31.89
CA THR A 265 -13.95 -2.03 -32.21
C THR A 265 -15.44 -1.77 -32.11
N ASP A 266 -15.81 -0.56 -31.71
CA ASP A 266 -17.21 -0.12 -31.71
C ASP A 266 -17.76 0.15 -33.13
N ALA A 267 -16.89 0.13 -34.15
CA ALA A 267 -17.25 0.33 -35.55
C ALA A 267 -18.01 -0.87 -36.14
N THR A 268 -18.83 -0.62 -37.16
CA THR A 268 -19.53 -1.66 -37.93
C THR A 268 -19.01 -1.66 -39.38
N PRO A 269 -18.50 -2.79 -39.91
CA PRO A 269 -18.35 -4.10 -39.27
C PRO A 269 -17.25 -4.10 -38.18
N PRO A 270 -17.37 -4.97 -37.15
CA PRO A 270 -16.38 -5.01 -36.08
C PRO A 270 -15.04 -5.53 -36.59
N GLN A 271 -13.98 -4.87 -36.14
CA GLN A 271 -12.60 -5.31 -36.30
C GLN A 271 -12.05 -5.71 -34.94
N TYR A 272 -11.12 -6.67 -34.93
CA TYR A 272 -10.56 -7.20 -33.71
C TYR A 272 -9.06 -6.93 -33.62
N TYR A 273 -8.59 -6.69 -32.41
CA TYR A 273 -7.18 -6.49 -32.08
C TYR A 273 -6.79 -7.39 -30.92
N THR A 274 -5.55 -7.86 -30.89
CA THR A 274 -4.96 -8.42 -29.68
C THR A 274 -3.94 -7.43 -29.12
N TRP A 275 -4.10 -7.10 -27.84
CA TRP A 275 -3.25 -6.18 -27.12
C TRP A 275 -2.45 -6.93 -26.08
N ASN A 276 -1.14 -6.72 -26.07
CA ASN A 276 -0.24 -7.26 -25.07
C ASN A 276 0.58 -6.13 -24.48
N ARG A 277 0.73 -6.10 -23.15
CA ARG A 277 1.65 -5.18 -22.45
C ARG A 277 2.38 -5.90 -21.33
N TRP A 278 3.68 -5.69 -21.22
CA TRP A 278 4.50 -6.35 -20.22
C TRP A 278 5.63 -5.48 -19.71
N GLY A 279 6.11 -5.81 -18.52
CA GLY A 279 7.15 -5.04 -17.85
C GLY A 279 7.45 -5.57 -16.45
N ARG A 280 8.25 -4.81 -15.70
CA ARG A 280 8.46 -5.07 -14.28
C ARG A 280 7.24 -4.57 -13.49
N VAL A 281 6.79 -5.34 -12.51
CA VAL A 281 5.69 -4.92 -11.62
C VAL A 281 6.07 -3.59 -10.94
N GLY A 282 5.14 -2.63 -10.93
CA GLY A 282 5.35 -1.29 -10.37
C GLY A 282 6.07 -0.27 -11.25
N GLU A 283 6.66 -0.64 -12.40
CA GLU A 283 7.41 0.28 -13.25
C GLU A 283 6.60 0.79 -14.45
N GLU A 284 6.59 2.10 -14.72
CA GLU A 284 5.86 2.68 -15.87
C GLU A 284 6.77 3.15 -17.02
N ARG A 285 8.07 3.37 -16.77
CA ARG A 285 8.97 4.03 -17.76
C ARG A 285 9.48 3.11 -18.87
N ASN A 286 9.55 1.80 -18.64
CA ASN A 286 10.16 0.82 -19.54
C ASN A 286 9.17 -0.29 -19.95
N LEU A 287 7.94 0.10 -20.23
CA LEU A 287 6.89 -0.82 -20.63
C LEU A 287 7.01 -1.19 -22.11
N GLN A 288 6.91 -2.48 -22.38
CA GLN A 288 6.85 -3.01 -23.74
C GLN A 288 5.40 -3.37 -24.05
N ASN A 289 5.00 -3.18 -25.30
CA ASN A 289 3.67 -3.54 -25.75
C ASN A 289 3.70 -4.07 -27.18
N ALA A 290 2.61 -4.73 -27.56
CA ALA A 290 2.34 -5.15 -28.93
C ALA A 290 0.83 -5.12 -29.17
N CYS A 291 0.40 -4.33 -30.15
CA CYS A 291 -0.94 -4.36 -30.69
C CYS A 291 -0.91 -5.07 -32.04
N ARG A 292 -1.75 -6.09 -32.25
CA ARG A 292 -1.87 -6.81 -33.52
C ARG A 292 -3.29 -6.66 -34.04
N GLY A 293 -3.42 -6.45 -35.34
CA GLY A 293 -4.70 -6.21 -36.02
C GLY A 293 -4.63 -4.99 -36.94
N PRO A 294 -5.77 -4.61 -37.56
CA PRO A 294 -7.08 -5.24 -37.43
C PRO A 294 -7.11 -6.65 -38.04
N MET A 295 -7.88 -7.55 -37.45
CA MET A 295 -8.11 -8.91 -37.95
C MET A 295 -9.54 -9.39 -37.67
N GLY A 296 -9.93 -10.54 -38.23
CA GLY A 296 -11.20 -11.18 -37.92
C GLY A 296 -11.21 -11.86 -36.55
N LEU A 297 -12.40 -12.15 -36.02
CA LEU A 297 -12.60 -12.72 -34.68
C LEU A 297 -11.87 -14.06 -34.49
N GLY A 298 -11.99 -14.98 -35.46
CA GLY A 298 -11.36 -16.31 -35.37
C GLY A 298 -9.83 -16.24 -35.21
N PRO A 299 -9.11 -15.52 -36.10
CA PRO A 299 -7.69 -15.25 -35.94
C PRO A 299 -7.34 -14.54 -34.63
N ALA A 300 -8.14 -13.56 -34.18
CA ALA A 300 -7.90 -12.85 -32.92
C ALA A 300 -7.99 -13.76 -31.70
N LYS A 301 -9.03 -14.60 -31.61
CA LYS A 301 -9.17 -15.60 -30.53
C LYS A 301 -7.98 -16.55 -30.51
N LYS A 302 -7.57 -17.06 -31.69
CA LYS A 302 -6.43 -17.96 -31.80
C LYS A 302 -5.12 -17.30 -31.37
N ASP A 303 -4.87 -16.04 -31.74
CA ASP A 303 -3.68 -15.30 -31.31
C ASP A 303 -3.68 -15.09 -29.79
N PHE A 304 -4.82 -14.67 -29.22
CA PHE A 304 -4.98 -14.54 -27.77
C PHE A 304 -4.69 -15.85 -27.03
N GLU A 305 -5.36 -16.94 -27.43
CA GLU A 305 -5.23 -18.25 -26.78
C GLU A 305 -3.82 -18.83 -26.94
N SER A 306 -3.21 -18.65 -28.12
CA SER A 306 -1.83 -19.05 -28.38
C SER A 306 -0.84 -18.28 -27.50
N LYS A 307 -1.04 -16.96 -27.32
CA LYS A 307 -0.22 -16.15 -26.42
C LYS A 307 -0.39 -16.55 -24.97
N PHE A 308 -1.63 -16.78 -24.53
CA PHE A 308 -1.91 -17.28 -23.19
C PHE A 308 -1.16 -18.59 -22.94
N HIS A 309 -1.34 -19.59 -23.80
CA HIS A 309 -0.68 -20.89 -23.68
C HIS A 309 0.86 -20.81 -23.77
N ASP A 310 1.44 -19.93 -24.60
CA ASP A 310 2.90 -19.73 -24.63
C ASP A 310 3.46 -19.26 -23.26
N LYS A 311 2.73 -18.35 -22.60
CA LYS A 311 3.13 -17.75 -21.33
C LYS A 311 2.82 -18.61 -20.11
N THR A 312 1.74 -19.37 -20.13
CA THR A 312 1.25 -20.12 -18.96
C THR A 312 1.36 -21.64 -19.09
N LYS A 313 1.48 -22.17 -20.31
CA LYS A 313 1.34 -23.60 -20.63
C LYS A 313 -0.02 -24.22 -20.28
N ASN A 314 -1.02 -23.38 -20.02
CA ASN A 314 -2.40 -23.76 -19.78
C ASN A 314 -3.27 -23.37 -20.98
N LYS A 315 -4.40 -24.07 -21.21
CA LYS A 315 -5.39 -23.67 -22.22
C LYS A 315 -6.30 -22.59 -21.65
N TRP A 316 -6.73 -21.64 -22.48
CA TRP A 316 -7.60 -20.55 -22.04
C TRP A 316 -8.98 -21.02 -21.58
N GLN A 317 -9.51 -22.06 -22.23
CA GLN A 317 -10.83 -22.62 -21.91
C GLN A 317 -10.83 -23.37 -20.57
N GLU A 318 -9.68 -23.91 -20.17
CA GLU A 318 -9.47 -24.67 -18.93
C GLU A 318 -8.90 -23.79 -17.81
N ARG A 319 -8.89 -22.46 -17.98
CA ARG A 319 -8.27 -21.51 -17.04
C ARG A 319 -8.85 -21.50 -15.62
N HIS A 320 -10.03 -22.08 -15.42
CA HIS A 320 -10.63 -22.21 -14.09
C HIS A 320 -9.87 -23.24 -13.22
N ASP A 321 -9.29 -24.25 -13.88
CA ASP A 321 -8.43 -25.28 -13.32
C ASP A 321 -6.96 -24.97 -13.64
N PHE A 322 -6.55 -23.71 -13.45
CA PHE A 322 -5.21 -23.25 -13.77
C PHE A 322 -4.14 -23.93 -12.90
N GLU A 323 -3.14 -24.54 -13.53
CA GLU A 323 -1.99 -25.13 -12.84
C GLU A 323 -0.72 -24.28 -13.06
N PRO A 324 -0.13 -23.71 -12.00
CA PRO A 324 1.13 -22.99 -12.11
C PRO A 324 2.28 -23.89 -12.59
N VAL A 325 2.96 -23.50 -13.67
CA VAL A 325 4.11 -24.23 -14.20
C VAL A 325 5.41 -23.51 -13.84
N ALA A 326 6.39 -24.25 -13.34
CA ALA A 326 7.70 -23.71 -12.96
C ALA A 326 8.34 -22.89 -14.10
N GLY A 327 8.80 -21.68 -13.79
CA GLY A 327 9.41 -20.78 -14.77
C GLY A 327 8.45 -20.18 -15.80
N LYS A 328 7.13 -20.35 -15.63
CA LYS A 328 6.07 -19.72 -16.44
C LYS A 328 5.30 -18.67 -15.64
N TYR A 329 4.40 -17.96 -16.30
CA TYR A 329 3.56 -16.96 -15.65
C TYR A 329 2.36 -17.62 -14.99
N THR A 330 1.98 -17.11 -13.82
CA THR A 330 0.76 -17.45 -13.09
C THR A 330 -0.36 -16.48 -13.45
N LEU A 331 -1.58 -16.99 -13.64
CA LEU A 331 -2.77 -16.17 -13.87
C LEU A 331 -3.23 -15.50 -12.57
N ILE A 332 -3.50 -14.20 -12.63
CA ILE A 332 -4.16 -13.47 -11.55
C ILE A 332 -5.62 -13.31 -11.95
N GLU A 333 -6.50 -13.96 -11.20
CA GLU A 333 -7.94 -13.85 -11.45
C GLU A 333 -8.44 -12.45 -11.10
N ARG A 334 -9.14 -11.83 -12.06
CA ARG A 334 -9.82 -10.55 -11.87
C ARG A 334 -11.32 -10.78 -11.76
N ASP A 335 -11.97 -10.04 -10.88
CA ASP A 335 -13.43 -9.98 -10.86
C ASP A 335 -13.92 -9.01 -11.95
N TYR A 336 -14.75 -9.54 -12.85
CA TYR A 336 -15.40 -8.79 -13.94
C TYR A 336 -16.89 -8.53 -13.65
N GLY A 337 -17.34 -8.74 -12.41
CA GLY A 337 -18.68 -8.39 -11.96
C GLY A 337 -19.77 -9.38 -12.36
N THR A 338 -19.43 -10.65 -12.60
CA THR A 338 -20.43 -11.68 -12.94
C THR A 338 -20.09 -13.03 -12.31
N GLU A 339 -21.11 -13.57 -11.64
CA GLU A 339 -21.38 -14.97 -11.27
C GLU A 339 -21.29 -15.42 -9.79
N ASP A 340 -20.73 -14.64 -8.85
CA ASP A 340 -20.79 -15.02 -7.41
C ASP A 340 -21.79 -14.20 -6.56
N GLY A 341 -22.53 -13.26 -7.17
CA GLY A 341 -23.48 -12.36 -6.48
C GLY A 341 -24.95 -12.52 -6.90
N ALA A 342 -25.27 -13.51 -7.74
CA ALA A 342 -26.57 -13.60 -8.39
C ALA A 342 -27.68 -14.27 -7.56
N GLU A 343 -27.37 -14.92 -6.43
CA GLU A 343 -28.40 -15.61 -5.64
C GLU A 343 -29.13 -14.71 -4.62
N ASP A 344 -28.55 -13.58 -4.18
CA ASP A 344 -29.17 -12.70 -3.18
C ASP A 344 -29.84 -11.43 -3.74
N ALA A 345 -29.63 -11.09 -5.01
CA ALA A 345 -30.18 -9.87 -5.63
C ALA A 345 -31.51 -10.08 -6.39
N ALA A 346 -32.01 -11.32 -6.49
CA ALA A 346 -33.12 -11.66 -7.38
C ALA A 346 -34.54 -11.46 -6.77
N LYS A 347 -34.69 -10.81 -5.61
CA LYS A 347 -36.02 -10.63 -4.97
C LYS A 347 -36.55 -9.20 -4.86
N THR A 348 -35.86 -8.18 -5.37
CA THR A 348 -36.34 -6.80 -5.30
C THR A 348 -36.05 -6.01 -6.58
N SER A 349 -36.64 -6.43 -7.69
CA SER A 349 -36.74 -5.58 -8.89
C SER A 349 -37.95 -5.93 -9.74
N ALA A 350 -39.14 -5.66 -9.20
CA ALA A 350 -40.36 -5.60 -9.99
C ALA A 350 -41.18 -4.36 -9.59
N ALA A 351 -40.72 -3.18 -10.04
CA ALA A 351 -41.56 -2.03 -10.42
C ALA A 351 -40.66 -0.80 -10.64
N ALA A 352 -40.54 -0.35 -11.88
CA ALA A 352 -40.58 1.05 -12.32
C ALA A 352 -39.94 1.18 -13.70
N SER A 353 -40.72 0.90 -14.74
CA SER A 353 -40.55 1.56 -16.03
C SER A 353 -41.50 2.76 -16.05
N THR A 354 -40.98 3.94 -16.37
CA THR A 354 -41.57 4.88 -17.34
C THR A 354 -40.68 6.12 -17.47
N ASP A 355 -40.53 6.56 -18.71
CA ASP A 355 -39.83 7.75 -19.16
C ASP A 355 -40.29 9.02 -18.43
N ALA A 356 -39.33 9.83 -17.96
CA ALA A 356 -39.56 11.23 -17.61
C ALA A 356 -38.38 12.11 -18.08
N PRO A 357 -38.64 13.34 -18.56
CA PRO A 357 -37.63 14.19 -19.17
C PRO A 357 -36.69 14.80 -18.13
N ALA A 358 -35.48 15.13 -18.57
CA ALA A 358 -34.41 15.73 -17.78
C ALA A 358 -34.89 16.92 -16.92
N LEU A 359 -35.04 16.68 -15.61
CA LEU A 359 -35.23 17.72 -14.60
C LEU A 359 -33.90 18.07 -13.93
N ALA A 360 -33.83 19.32 -13.47
CA ALA A 360 -32.72 20.03 -12.84
C ALA A 360 -31.89 19.20 -11.82
N PRO A 361 -30.60 19.54 -11.59
CA PRO A 361 -29.74 18.79 -10.66
C PRO A 361 -30.42 18.64 -9.29
N PRO A 362 -30.53 17.40 -8.77
CA PRO A 362 -31.23 17.14 -7.52
C PRO A 362 -30.55 17.92 -6.38
N LYS A 363 -31.36 18.52 -5.51
CA LYS A 363 -30.86 19.11 -4.25
C LYS A 363 -30.10 18.04 -3.48
N PRO A 364 -28.96 18.35 -2.83
CA PRO A 364 -28.25 17.38 -2.02
C PRO A 364 -29.19 16.89 -0.90
N VAL A 365 -29.44 15.58 -0.89
CA VAL A 365 -30.23 14.92 0.16
C VAL A 365 -29.44 15.05 1.47
N GLU A 366 -30.02 15.70 2.48
CA GLU A 366 -29.38 15.79 3.79
C GLU A 366 -29.38 14.44 4.51
N SER A 367 -28.28 14.13 5.20
CA SER A 367 -28.15 12.93 6.03
C SER A 367 -29.05 13.01 7.26
N LYS A 368 -29.66 11.89 7.65
CA LYS A 368 -30.45 11.77 8.88
C LYS A 368 -29.64 11.32 10.10
N LEU A 369 -28.36 11.03 9.93
CA LEU A 369 -27.49 10.49 10.98
C LEU A 369 -26.92 11.59 11.87
N ASP A 370 -26.56 11.25 13.11
CA ASP A 370 -25.80 12.17 13.99
C ASP A 370 -24.48 12.58 13.29
N PRO A 371 -24.08 13.86 13.30
CA PRO A 371 -22.85 14.32 12.66
C PRO A 371 -21.59 13.54 13.08
N ARG A 372 -21.55 13.03 14.31
CA ARG A 372 -20.47 12.17 14.83
C ARG A 372 -20.42 10.83 14.09
N VAL A 373 -21.59 10.22 13.88
CA VAL A 373 -21.73 8.97 13.10
C VAL A 373 -21.36 9.24 11.64
N GLN A 374 -21.79 10.36 11.07
CA GLN A 374 -21.41 10.72 9.69
C GLN A 374 -19.89 10.84 9.53
N SER A 375 -19.23 11.54 10.46
CA SER A 375 -17.77 11.69 10.47
C SER A 375 -17.06 10.35 10.65
N PHE A 376 -17.57 9.47 11.51
CA PHE A 376 -17.02 8.14 11.72
C PHE A 376 -17.13 7.26 10.47
N VAL A 377 -18.32 7.20 9.86
CA VAL A 377 -18.56 6.43 8.63
C VAL A 377 -17.71 6.96 7.48
N ALA A 378 -17.58 8.28 7.34
CA ALA A 378 -16.73 8.89 6.33
C ALA A 378 -15.25 8.53 6.52
N GLN A 379 -14.78 8.41 7.76
CA GLN A 379 -13.40 8.03 8.08
C GLN A 379 -13.11 6.57 7.71
N ILE A 380 -13.96 5.62 8.14
CA ILE A 380 -13.72 4.18 7.88
C ILE A 380 -13.98 3.79 6.42
N ALA A 381 -14.75 4.61 5.68
CA ALA A 381 -15.08 4.43 4.27
C ALA A 381 -14.23 5.30 3.32
N ASP A 382 -13.06 5.79 3.74
CA ASP A 382 -12.20 6.60 2.88
C ASP A 382 -11.41 5.73 1.88
N ILE A 383 -11.85 5.77 0.63
CA ILE A 383 -11.22 5.08 -0.50
C ILE A 383 -9.75 5.49 -0.66
N ARG A 384 -9.40 6.76 -0.43
CA ARG A 384 -8.02 7.26 -0.59
C ARG A 384 -7.09 6.65 0.45
N MET A 385 -7.61 6.40 1.65
CA MET A 385 -6.88 5.69 2.68
C MET A 385 -6.66 4.23 2.27
N MET A 386 -7.69 3.55 1.80
CA MET A 386 -7.58 2.16 1.33
C MET A 386 -6.54 2.02 0.22
N GLU A 387 -6.56 2.92 -0.76
CA GLU A 387 -5.55 2.96 -1.84
C GLU A 387 -4.13 3.19 -1.31
N ARG A 388 -3.95 4.04 -0.29
CA ARG A 388 -2.65 4.29 0.31
C ARG A 388 -2.14 3.07 1.08
N THR A 389 -3.00 2.44 1.88
CA THR A 389 -2.67 1.20 2.58
C THR A 389 -2.32 0.09 1.60
N MET A 390 -3.03 -0.02 0.46
CA MET A 390 -2.63 -0.94 -0.61
C MET A 390 -1.22 -0.65 -1.14
N ARG A 391 -0.86 0.63 -1.37
CA ARG A 391 0.50 1.00 -1.81
C ARG A 391 1.57 0.67 -0.77
N GLU A 392 1.31 0.93 0.50
CA GLU A 392 2.21 0.59 1.61
C GLU A 392 2.44 -0.92 1.73
N ILE A 393 1.39 -1.70 1.48
CA ILE A 393 1.41 -3.15 1.38
C ILE A 393 2.22 -3.64 0.15
N GLY A 394 2.58 -2.74 -0.77
CA GLY A 394 3.33 -3.04 -1.98
C GLY A 394 2.44 -3.42 -3.17
N PHE A 395 1.17 -3.02 -3.13
CA PHE A 395 0.17 -3.27 -4.16
C PHE A 395 -0.16 -1.97 -4.91
N ASP A 396 -0.23 -2.01 -6.24
CA ASP A 396 -0.49 -0.84 -7.09
C ASP A 396 -2.00 -0.71 -7.37
N PRO A 397 -2.75 0.17 -6.67
CA PRO A 397 -4.20 0.27 -6.81
C PRO A 397 -4.61 0.75 -8.21
N ALA A 398 -3.73 1.43 -8.95
CA ALA A 398 -4.04 1.87 -10.32
C ALA A 398 -4.05 0.71 -11.32
N LYS A 399 -3.26 -0.35 -11.05
CA LYS A 399 -3.21 -1.55 -11.92
C LYS A 399 -4.21 -2.61 -11.49
N MET A 400 -4.53 -2.63 -10.19
CA MET A 400 -5.46 -3.57 -9.58
C MET A 400 -6.41 -2.76 -8.68
N PRO A 401 -7.45 -2.14 -9.26
CA PRO A 401 -8.37 -1.31 -8.49
C PRO A 401 -9.14 -2.13 -7.45
N LEU A 402 -9.49 -1.45 -6.36
CA LEU A 402 -10.30 -1.93 -5.24
C LEU A 402 -11.53 -2.72 -5.76
N GLY A 403 -11.73 -3.93 -5.25
CA GLY A 403 -12.88 -4.79 -5.61
C GLY A 403 -12.67 -5.75 -6.79
N LYS A 404 -11.45 -5.87 -7.35
CA LYS A 404 -11.16 -6.83 -8.44
C LYS A 404 -10.25 -7.99 -8.07
N LEU A 405 -9.72 -8.04 -6.84
CA LEU A 405 -8.96 -9.19 -6.37
C LEU A 405 -9.94 -10.25 -5.88
N LYS A 406 -9.97 -11.42 -6.52
CA LYS A 406 -10.89 -12.47 -6.10
C LYS A 406 -10.45 -13.08 -4.76
N LYS A 407 -11.43 -13.51 -3.97
CA LYS A 407 -11.23 -14.29 -2.73
C LYS A 407 -10.28 -15.47 -2.95
N LYS A 408 -10.39 -16.17 -4.08
CA LYS A 408 -9.52 -17.29 -4.44
C LYS A 408 -8.03 -16.91 -4.45
N THR A 409 -7.66 -15.76 -5.04
CA THR A 409 -6.26 -15.31 -5.08
C THR A 409 -5.70 -15.03 -3.67
N ILE A 410 -6.54 -14.55 -2.75
CA ILE A 410 -6.15 -14.35 -1.34
C ILE A 410 -5.94 -15.71 -0.65
N LEU A 411 -6.81 -16.69 -0.89
CA LEU A 411 -6.69 -18.05 -0.36
C LEU A 411 -5.45 -18.78 -0.90
N ASP A 412 -5.17 -18.69 -2.19
CA ASP A 412 -3.96 -19.23 -2.81
C ASP A 412 -2.69 -18.60 -2.20
N GLY A 413 -2.76 -17.30 -1.86
CA GLY A 413 -1.73 -16.59 -1.12
C GLY A 413 -1.52 -17.17 0.28
N TYR A 414 -2.59 -17.43 1.03
CA TYR A 414 -2.51 -18.07 2.34
C TYR A 414 -1.93 -19.48 2.27
N GLU A 415 -2.32 -20.27 1.27
CA GLU A 415 -1.79 -21.62 1.08
C GLU A 415 -0.27 -21.62 0.85
N ALA A 416 0.22 -20.71 0.01
CA ALA A 416 1.67 -20.55 -0.20
C ALA A 416 2.40 -20.17 1.10
N LEU A 417 1.82 -19.27 1.90
CA LEU A 417 2.36 -18.91 3.22
C LEU A 417 2.29 -20.06 4.23
N ARG A 418 1.29 -20.94 4.13
CA ARG A 418 1.10 -22.08 5.06
C ARG A 418 2.21 -23.08 4.87
N GLU A 419 2.45 -23.50 3.63
CA GLU A 419 3.57 -24.38 3.28
C GLU A 419 4.91 -23.76 3.70
N LEU A 420 5.08 -22.45 3.48
CA LEU A 420 6.29 -21.73 3.90
C LEU A 420 6.47 -21.72 5.42
N GLY A 421 5.38 -21.56 6.18
CA GLY A 421 5.39 -21.66 7.64
C GLY A 421 5.76 -23.05 8.16
N GLU A 422 5.37 -24.12 7.47
CA GLU A 422 5.76 -25.50 7.80
C GLU A 422 7.27 -25.74 7.59
N VAL A 423 7.82 -25.21 6.49
CA VAL A 423 9.26 -25.30 6.18
C VAL A 423 10.10 -24.49 7.17
N ILE A 424 9.70 -23.26 7.50
CA ILE A 424 10.38 -22.42 8.50
C ILE A 424 10.39 -23.10 9.88
N ARG A 425 9.27 -23.71 10.27
CA ARG A 425 9.14 -24.41 11.54
C ARG A 425 10.08 -25.62 11.61
N SER A 426 10.15 -26.40 10.53
CA SER A 426 10.90 -27.66 10.47
C SER A 426 12.41 -27.47 10.44
N ASN A 427 12.91 -26.33 9.93
CA ASN A 427 14.34 -26.09 9.69
C ASN A 427 15.07 -25.23 10.76
N GLY A 428 14.48 -25.02 11.94
CA GLY A 428 15.15 -24.34 13.06
C GLY A 428 14.45 -23.12 13.63
N GLY A 429 13.11 -23.10 13.63
CA GLY A 429 12.31 -22.02 14.22
C GLY A 429 11.75 -22.35 15.60
N ALA A 430 12.57 -22.75 16.57
CA ALA A 430 12.32 -22.30 17.94
C ALA A 430 13.08 -20.99 18.08
N VAL A 431 12.39 -19.86 18.33
CA VAL A 431 12.85 -18.71 19.14
C VAL A 431 11.95 -17.47 18.88
N ALA A 432 11.53 -16.87 20.00
CA ALA A 432 10.98 -15.52 20.19
C ALA A 432 9.63 -15.17 19.53
N GLY A 433 8.54 -15.64 20.15
CA GLY A 433 7.31 -14.84 20.19
C GLY A 433 7.53 -13.62 21.08
N GLY A 434 7.12 -12.44 20.61
CA GLY A 434 7.02 -11.24 21.44
C GLY A 434 7.45 -9.97 20.73
N ALA A 435 6.49 -9.30 20.11
CA ALA A 435 6.57 -7.86 19.90
C ALA A 435 6.77 -7.18 21.26
N SER A 436 7.94 -6.56 21.43
CA SER A 436 8.14 -5.44 22.33
C SER A 436 9.12 -4.49 21.67
N GLY A 437 8.76 -3.22 21.62
CA GLY A 437 9.65 -2.16 21.19
C GLY A 437 10.90 -2.17 22.05
N LYS A 438 12.00 -2.64 21.46
CA LYS A 438 13.35 -2.24 21.86
C LYS A 438 14.19 -2.22 20.60
N GLN A 439 14.60 -1.02 20.23
CA GLN A 439 15.78 -0.78 19.42
C GLN A 439 16.92 -1.57 20.09
N LEU A 440 17.34 -2.67 19.47
CA LEU A 440 18.56 -3.38 19.82
C LEU A 440 19.71 -2.53 19.30
N GLU A 441 20.14 -1.56 20.09
CA GLU A 441 21.48 -1.02 19.95
C GLU A 441 22.48 -2.08 20.41
N GLY A 442 23.41 -2.43 19.50
CA GLY A 442 24.74 -2.87 19.90
C GLY A 442 24.93 -4.35 20.25
N LYS A 443 24.34 -5.29 19.51
CA LYS A 443 24.92 -6.62 19.28
C LYS A 443 24.27 -7.24 18.06
N SER A 444 25.02 -7.32 16.95
CA SER A 444 24.64 -8.13 15.81
C SER A 444 24.46 -9.56 16.28
N MET A 445 23.21 -10.05 16.33
CA MET A 445 23.00 -11.47 16.06
C MET A 445 23.60 -11.68 14.67
N GLY A 446 24.69 -12.44 14.60
CA GLY A 446 25.16 -12.94 13.32
C GLY A 446 23.98 -13.59 12.64
N ALA A 447 23.75 -13.24 11.38
CA ALA A 447 22.93 -14.07 10.52
C ALA A 447 23.39 -15.51 10.77
N VAL A 448 22.47 -16.38 11.16
CA VAL A 448 22.75 -17.81 11.03
C VAL A 448 23.02 -17.94 9.54
N ASP A 449 24.26 -18.25 9.16
CA ASP A 449 24.63 -18.55 7.78
C ASP A 449 23.84 -19.81 7.38
N VAL A 450 22.55 -19.66 7.09
CA VAL A 450 21.76 -20.66 6.39
C VAL A 450 22.41 -20.77 5.04
N ASP A 451 23.17 -21.85 4.88
CA ASP A 451 23.81 -22.18 3.62
C ASP A 451 22.79 -22.03 2.49
N ALA A 452 23.04 -21.07 1.59
CA ALA A 452 22.19 -20.79 0.43
C ALA A 452 22.10 -22.01 -0.51
N SER A 453 22.94 -23.03 -0.30
CA SER A 453 22.91 -24.30 -1.00
C SER A 453 21.97 -25.34 -0.36
N SER A 454 21.50 -25.12 0.88
CA SER A 454 20.67 -26.05 1.62
C SER A 454 19.33 -26.31 0.90
N PRO A 455 18.83 -27.57 0.90
CA PRO A 455 17.52 -27.90 0.33
C PRO A 455 16.39 -27.06 0.96
N ALA A 456 16.49 -26.80 2.26
CA ALA A 456 15.61 -25.94 3.04
C ALA A 456 15.48 -24.53 2.46
N TYR A 457 16.62 -23.85 2.24
CA TYR A 457 16.62 -22.49 1.71
C TYR A 457 16.09 -22.43 0.28
N LYS A 458 16.41 -23.42 -0.56
CA LYS A 458 15.85 -23.53 -1.92
C LYS A 458 14.32 -23.65 -1.89
N GLN A 459 13.78 -24.45 -0.98
CA GLN A 459 12.34 -24.59 -0.78
C GLN A 459 11.69 -23.28 -0.29
N ILE A 460 12.33 -22.57 0.65
CA ILE A 460 11.87 -21.24 1.09
C ILE A 460 11.81 -20.25 -0.08
N VAL A 461 12.85 -20.21 -0.92
CA VAL A 461 12.88 -19.34 -2.11
C VAL A 461 11.80 -19.71 -3.12
N GLU A 462 11.58 -21.00 -3.37
CA GLU A 462 10.55 -21.49 -4.28
C GLU A 462 9.14 -21.12 -3.81
N LEU A 463 8.83 -21.35 -2.53
CA LEU A 463 7.54 -20.97 -1.93
C LEU A 463 7.35 -19.45 -1.87
N SER A 464 8.43 -18.70 -1.61
CA SER A 464 8.42 -17.23 -1.70
C SER A 464 8.12 -16.77 -3.13
N ASN A 465 8.71 -17.40 -4.16
CA ASN A 465 8.41 -17.11 -5.56
C ASN A 465 6.94 -17.39 -5.89
N ARG A 466 6.36 -18.49 -5.39
CA ARG A 466 4.94 -18.82 -5.54
C ARG A 466 4.07 -17.72 -4.94
N PHE A 467 4.32 -17.34 -3.68
CA PHE A 467 3.59 -16.27 -3.00
C PHE A 467 3.65 -14.94 -3.79
N TYR A 468 4.84 -14.47 -4.17
CA TYR A 468 4.99 -13.23 -4.93
C TYR A 468 4.49 -13.30 -6.38
N SER A 469 4.25 -14.50 -6.92
CA SER A 469 3.63 -14.67 -8.23
C SER A 469 2.11 -14.58 -8.15
N VAL A 470 1.50 -15.11 -7.08
CA VAL A 470 0.06 -15.02 -6.81
C VAL A 470 -0.32 -13.61 -6.33
N ILE A 471 0.48 -13.03 -5.44
CA ILE A 471 0.27 -11.71 -4.86
C ILE A 471 1.35 -10.76 -5.39
N PRO A 472 1.04 -9.91 -6.40
CA PRO A 472 2.04 -9.02 -6.96
C PRO A 472 2.55 -8.03 -5.92
N HIS A 473 3.87 -7.89 -5.87
CA HIS A 473 4.54 -6.93 -5.01
C HIS A 473 5.35 -5.94 -5.85
N THR A 474 5.33 -4.68 -5.48
CA THR A 474 6.22 -3.65 -6.03
C THR A 474 7.46 -3.52 -5.16
N THR A 475 8.64 -3.38 -5.79
CA THR A 475 9.86 -2.99 -5.08
C THR A 475 10.35 -1.64 -5.56
N GLU A 476 10.85 -0.82 -4.65
CA GLU A 476 11.52 0.42 -5.03
C GLU A 476 12.81 0.13 -5.81
N LYS A 477 13.12 0.98 -6.80
CA LYS A 477 14.42 1.02 -7.51
C LYS A 477 14.91 -0.34 -8.05
N ARG A 478 13.99 -1.21 -8.53
CA ARG A 478 14.30 -2.53 -9.10
C ARG A 478 15.04 -3.48 -8.14
N GLN A 479 14.90 -3.28 -6.83
CA GLN A 479 15.48 -4.18 -5.83
C GLN A 479 14.88 -5.59 -5.94
N ARG A 480 15.69 -6.59 -5.60
CA ARG A 480 15.28 -7.99 -5.51
C ARG A 480 14.27 -8.16 -4.38
N LEU A 481 13.19 -8.91 -4.63
CA LEU A 481 12.25 -9.29 -3.58
C LEU A 481 12.95 -10.20 -2.56
N PRO A 482 12.80 -9.96 -1.25
CA PRO A 482 13.43 -10.79 -0.24
C PRO A 482 12.70 -12.14 -0.09
N PRO A 483 13.42 -13.27 0.08
CA PRO A 483 12.83 -14.53 0.51
C PRO A 483 12.12 -14.36 1.86
N ILE A 484 10.98 -15.02 2.05
CA ILE A 484 10.24 -14.99 3.32
C ILE A 484 10.81 -16.10 4.20
N GLU A 485 11.83 -15.78 5.00
CA GLU A 485 12.63 -16.79 5.70
C GLU A 485 12.44 -16.80 7.22
N THR A 486 11.79 -15.78 7.78
CA THR A 486 11.56 -15.66 9.23
C THR A 486 10.09 -15.70 9.58
N ALA A 487 9.77 -16.11 10.82
CA ALA A 487 8.40 -16.09 11.35
C ALA A 487 7.80 -14.67 11.35
N GLN A 488 8.62 -13.64 11.59
CA GLN A 488 8.16 -12.24 11.53
C GLN A 488 7.78 -11.84 10.10
N MET A 489 8.63 -12.14 9.10
CA MET A 489 8.30 -11.84 7.70
C MET A 489 7.05 -12.60 7.25
N LEU A 490 6.88 -13.85 7.70
CA LEU A 490 5.66 -14.62 7.44
C LEU A 490 4.43 -13.94 8.05
N LYS A 491 4.51 -13.50 9.31
CA LYS A 491 3.44 -12.76 9.98
C LYS A 491 3.11 -11.45 9.26
N ASP A 492 4.10 -10.68 8.84
CA ASP A 492 3.88 -9.44 8.08
C ASP A 492 3.13 -9.70 6.77
N LYS A 493 3.38 -10.86 6.11
CA LYS A 493 2.65 -11.27 4.90
C LYS A 493 1.24 -11.78 5.18
N ILE A 494 1.01 -12.43 6.33
CA ILE A 494 -0.33 -12.81 6.79
C ILE A 494 -1.17 -11.56 7.04
N ASP A 495 -0.64 -10.59 7.80
CA ASP A 495 -1.32 -9.34 8.13
C ASP A 495 -1.66 -8.53 6.87
N MET A 496 -0.77 -8.59 5.88
CA MET A 496 -1.00 -8.04 4.55
C MET A 496 -2.19 -8.69 3.84
N LEU A 497 -2.27 -10.03 3.81
CA LEU A 497 -3.40 -10.72 3.17
C LEU A 497 -4.71 -10.46 3.89
N GLU A 498 -4.69 -10.38 5.22
CA GLU A 498 -5.86 -10.01 6.04
C GLU A 498 -6.35 -8.61 5.64
N ALA A 499 -5.46 -7.62 5.61
CA ALA A 499 -5.80 -6.27 5.21
C ALA A 499 -6.35 -6.20 3.77
N LEU A 500 -5.77 -6.96 2.83
CA LEU A 500 -6.29 -7.03 1.46
C LEU A 500 -7.70 -7.62 1.41
N GLY A 501 -7.99 -8.66 2.20
CA GLY A 501 -9.32 -9.24 2.31
C GLY A 501 -10.34 -8.29 2.92
N GLU A 502 -9.95 -7.51 3.94
CA GLU A 502 -10.81 -6.49 4.53
C GLU A 502 -11.07 -5.32 3.58
N ILE A 503 -10.07 -4.89 2.82
CA ILE A 503 -10.21 -3.85 1.79
C ILE A 503 -11.13 -4.32 0.67
N GLU A 504 -11.01 -5.57 0.22
CA GLU A 504 -11.91 -6.18 -0.77
C GLU A 504 -13.35 -6.15 -0.25
N LEU A 505 -13.56 -6.55 1.01
CA LEU A 505 -14.87 -6.52 1.64
C LEU A 505 -15.42 -5.09 1.75
N ALA A 506 -14.60 -4.17 2.24
CA ALA A 506 -14.97 -2.77 2.43
C ALA A 506 -15.32 -2.12 1.09
N SER A 507 -14.65 -2.50 0.00
CA SER A 507 -14.98 -2.01 -1.35
C SER A 507 -16.40 -2.41 -1.78
N ARG A 508 -16.87 -3.61 -1.39
CA ARG A 508 -18.27 -4.02 -1.61
C ARG A 508 -19.25 -3.19 -0.77
N VAL A 509 -18.88 -2.88 0.47
CA VAL A 509 -19.69 -2.05 1.39
C VAL A 509 -19.77 -0.59 0.94
N ILE A 510 -18.72 -0.09 0.27
CA ILE A 510 -18.64 1.29 -0.22
C ILE A 510 -19.32 1.43 -1.59
N ASP A 511 -19.39 0.37 -2.40
CA ASP A 511 -20.07 0.42 -3.68
C ASP A 511 -21.57 0.67 -3.45
N THR A 512 -22.00 1.86 -3.86
CA THR A 512 -23.38 2.34 -3.72
C THR A 512 -24.08 2.40 -5.07
N LYS A 513 -23.47 1.86 -6.13
CA LYS A 513 -24.10 1.77 -7.45
C LYS A 513 -25.42 1.00 -7.34
N GLY A 514 -26.50 1.64 -7.77
CA GLY A 514 -27.85 1.08 -7.75
C GLY A 514 -28.73 1.59 -6.60
N LEU A 515 -28.18 2.34 -5.63
CA LEU A 515 -29.00 3.08 -4.68
C LEU A 515 -29.59 4.31 -5.38
N GLY A 516 -30.91 4.47 -5.29
CA GLY A 516 -31.62 5.60 -5.90
C GLY A 516 -31.09 6.96 -5.43
N CYS A 517 -31.38 8.01 -6.20
CA CYS A 517 -30.92 9.38 -5.95
C CYS A 517 -31.46 10.03 -4.65
N ASP A 518 -32.32 9.34 -3.91
CA ASP A 518 -33.09 9.88 -2.79
C ASP A 518 -32.44 9.61 -1.41
N VAL A 519 -31.27 8.96 -1.38
CA VAL A 519 -30.56 8.62 -0.13
C VAL A 519 -29.17 9.25 -0.11
N HIS A 520 -28.82 9.90 1.00
CA HIS A 520 -27.48 10.45 1.19
C HIS A 520 -26.42 9.33 1.18
N PRO A 521 -25.26 9.47 0.47
CA PRO A 521 -24.29 8.38 0.33
C PRO A 521 -23.73 7.82 1.64
N VAL A 522 -23.57 8.66 2.67
CA VAL A 522 -23.11 8.22 4.00
C VAL A 522 -24.16 7.34 4.69
N ASP A 523 -25.44 7.65 4.51
CA ASP A 523 -26.56 6.91 5.10
C ASP A 523 -26.68 5.53 4.44
N ALA A 524 -26.49 5.48 3.11
CA ALA A 524 -26.44 4.24 2.37
C ALA A 524 -25.29 3.34 2.84
N ARG A 525 -24.08 3.89 3.01
CA ARG A 525 -22.92 3.15 3.54
C ARG A 525 -23.15 2.68 4.98
N TYR A 526 -23.70 3.54 5.82
CA TYR A 526 -24.03 3.21 7.20
C TYR A 526 -25.02 2.05 7.28
N ALA A 527 -26.06 2.03 6.45
CA ALA A 527 -27.01 0.93 6.39
C ALA A 527 -26.33 -0.42 6.04
N GLN A 528 -25.32 -0.41 5.16
CA GLN A 528 -24.57 -1.61 4.80
C GLN A 528 -23.67 -2.13 5.94
N LEU A 529 -23.39 -1.32 6.96
CA LEU A 529 -22.66 -1.77 8.15
C LEU A 529 -23.49 -2.69 9.04
N LYS A 530 -24.82 -2.78 8.87
CA LYS A 530 -25.70 -3.67 9.65
C LYS A 530 -25.46 -3.59 11.18
N ALA A 531 -25.19 -2.38 11.65
CA ALA A 531 -24.89 -2.08 13.03
C ALA A 531 -25.47 -0.72 13.41
N GLN A 532 -25.97 -0.61 14.63
CA GLN A 532 -26.36 0.65 15.23
C GLN A 532 -25.19 1.25 15.99
N LEU A 533 -24.83 2.50 15.67
CA LEU A 533 -23.83 3.28 16.39
C LEU A 533 -24.52 4.42 17.13
N THR A 534 -24.47 4.37 18.46
CA THR A 534 -25.03 5.41 19.32
C THR A 534 -23.88 6.22 19.94
N PRO A 535 -23.73 7.51 19.60
CA PRO A 535 -22.65 8.31 20.14
C PRO A 535 -22.73 8.48 21.67
N ILE A 536 -21.61 8.31 22.35
CA ILE A 536 -21.50 8.50 23.78
C ILE A 536 -21.13 9.96 24.07
N ASP A 537 -21.88 10.60 24.96
CA ASP A 537 -21.61 11.99 25.35
C ASP A 537 -20.33 12.11 26.19
N LYS A 538 -19.54 13.17 25.93
CA LYS A 538 -18.24 13.39 26.60
C LYS A 538 -18.38 13.65 28.10
N GLY A 539 -19.53 14.17 28.54
CA GLY A 539 -19.84 14.40 29.95
C GLY A 539 -20.37 13.17 30.67
N SER A 540 -20.64 12.06 29.97
CA SER A 540 -21.24 10.88 30.58
C SER A 540 -20.26 10.10 31.48
N PRO A 541 -20.75 9.43 32.55
CA PRO A 541 -19.94 8.54 33.37
C PRO A 541 -19.29 7.41 32.56
N LEU A 542 -19.98 6.94 31.53
CA LEU A 542 -19.48 5.91 30.63
C LEU A 542 -18.27 6.42 29.83
N HIS A 543 -18.34 7.62 29.25
CA HIS A 543 -17.18 8.21 28.57
C HIS A 543 -15.99 8.39 29.51
N ALA A 544 -16.23 8.84 30.75
CA ALA A 544 -15.18 8.95 31.76
C ALA A 544 -14.53 7.59 32.09
N LEU A 545 -15.34 6.53 32.22
CA LEU A 545 -14.86 5.16 32.41
C LEU A 545 -13.99 4.69 31.24
N LEU A 546 -14.48 4.85 30.00
CA LEU A 546 -13.77 4.45 28.78
C LEU A 546 -12.44 5.19 28.63
N ASN A 547 -12.44 6.51 28.86
CA ASN A 547 -11.20 7.29 28.82
C ASN A 547 -10.23 6.87 29.93
N ARG A 548 -10.72 6.66 31.17
CA ARG A 548 -9.86 6.17 32.25
C ARG A 548 -9.27 4.80 31.92
N TYR A 549 -10.06 3.90 31.34
CA TYR A 549 -9.58 2.57 30.93
C TYR A 549 -8.50 2.67 29.84
N LEU A 550 -8.71 3.52 28.83
CA LEU A 550 -7.72 3.82 27.79
C LEU A 550 -6.40 4.31 28.38
N GLN A 551 -6.45 5.29 29.29
CA GLN A 551 -5.26 5.92 29.89
C GLN A 551 -4.54 5.00 30.89
N ASN A 552 -5.27 4.36 31.81
CA ASN A 552 -4.68 3.53 32.86
C ASN A 552 -3.95 2.32 32.29
N THR A 553 -4.47 1.75 31.19
CA THR A 553 -3.92 0.55 30.58
C THR A 553 -2.98 0.82 29.40
N HIS A 554 -2.48 2.06 29.32
CA HIS A 554 -1.35 2.41 28.47
C HIS A 554 -0.06 1.85 29.09
N ALA A 555 0.64 1.00 28.34
CA ALA A 555 1.76 0.24 28.85
C ALA A 555 3.04 1.10 28.89
N SER A 556 3.83 0.96 29.96
CA SER A 556 5.05 1.75 30.17
C SER A 556 6.14 1.53 29.11
N THR A 557 6.13 0.39 28.42
CA THR A 557 7.08 0.11 27.32
C THR A 557 6.65 0.68 25.97
N HIS A 558 5.41 1.16 25.84
CA HIS A 558 4.87 1.79 24.63
C HIS A 558 4.88 3.32 24.77
N ASN A 559 6.06 3.89 25.03
CA ASN A 559 6.24 5.30 25.42
C ASN A 559 6.59 6.24 24.25
N THR A 560 6.49 5.77 23.00
CA THR A 560 6.73 6.55 21.78
C THR A 560 5.51 7.33 21.31
N TYR A 561 4.36 7.15 21.96
CA TYR A 561 3.12 7.87 21.69
C TYR A 561 2.22 7.88 22.95
N SER A 562 1.28 8.82 22.99
CA SER A 562 0.11 8.79 23.86
C SER A 562 -1.18 8.62 23.06
N LEU A 563 -2.25 8.21 23.73
CA LEU A 563 -3.57 8.00 23.12
C LEU A 563 -4.56 9.03 23.64
N VAL A 564 -5.26 9.71 22.74
CA VAL A 564 -6.32 10.66 23.07
C VAL A 564 -7.65 10.11 22.58
N LEU A 565 -8.63 9.99 23.48
CA LEU A 565 -10.00 9.61 23.11
C LEU A 565 -10.70 10.82 22.48
N GLU A 566 -11.03 10.74 21.19
CA GLU A 566 -11.72 11.81 20.49
C GLU A 566 -13.25 11.66 20.56
N GLN A 567 -13.74 10.46 20.24
CA GLN A 567 -15.15 10.10 20.27
C GLN A 567 -15.31 8.63 20.65
N ALA A 568 -16.47 8.27 21.21
CA ALA A 568 -16.83 6.89 21.49
C ALA A 568 -18.28 6.65 21.10
N PHE A 569 -18.57 5.42 20.67
CA PHE A 569 -19.89 4.98 20.25
C PHE A 569 -20.20 3.66 20.95
N GLU A 570 -21.41 3.52 21.47
CA GLU A 570 -22.01 2.21 21.69
C GLU A 570 -22.31 1.57 20.33
N ILE A 571 -21.93 0.30 20.18
CA ILE A 571 -22.20 -0.47 18.97
C ILE A 571 -23.13 -1.64 19.28
N GLU A 572 -24.17 -1.79 18.47
CA GLU A 572 -25.04 -2.96 18.48
C GLU A 572 -25.14 -3.56 17.07
N ARG A 573 -24.49 -4.71 16.87
CA ARG A 573 -24.48 -5.42 15.60
C ARG A 573 -25.69 -6.33 15.46
N GLU A 574 -26.22 -6.44 14.25
CA GLU A 574 -27.38 -7.28 13.94
C GLU A 574 -27.15 -8.76 14.34
N GLY A 575 -28.02 -9.25 15.21
CA GLY A 575 -28.03 -10.63 15.71
C GLY A 575 -26.84 -11.02 16.61
N GLU A 576 -25.89 -10.13 16.90
CA GLU A 576 -24.71 -10.47 17.70
C GLU A 576 -25.07 -10.74 19.16
N ALA A 577 -25.95 -9.93 19.75
CA ALA A 577 -26.46 -10.14 21.11
C ALA A 577 -27.17 -11.50 21.26
N ALA A 578 -27.90 -11.95 20.23
CA ALA A 578 -28.61 -13.23 20.25
C ALA A 578 -27.68 -14.44 20.11
N ARG A 579 -26.56 -14.30 19.36
CA ARG A 579 -25.55 -15.35 19.21
C ARG A 579 -24.58 -15.44 20.38
N PHE A 580 -24.50 -14.39 21.21
CA PHE A 580 -23.51 -14.29 22.27
C PHE A 580 -23.69 -15.35 23.37
N THR A 581 -22.65 -16.15 23.61
CA THR A 581 -22.66 -17.27 24.56
C THR A 581 -22.42 -16.83 26.01
N SER A 582 -23.32 -16.00 26.53
CA SER A 582 -23.17 -15.40 27.86
C SER A 582 -23.14 -16.42 29.00
N ALA A 583 -23.71 -17.61 28.81
CA ALA A 583 -23.77 -18.70 29.81
C ALA A 583 -22.40 -19.26 30.24
N ILE A 584 -21.35 -19.12 29.42
CA ILE A 584 -20.01 -19.63 29.71
C ILE A 584 -19.34 -18.85 30.88
N GLY A 585 -19.76 -17.60 31.12
CA GLY A 585 -19.26 -16.78 32.24
C GLY A 585 -17.85 -16.23 32.03
N ASN A 586 -17.22 -15.75 33.12
CA ASN A 586 -15.93 -15.01 33.09
C ASN A 586 -15.90 -13.95 31.98
N ARG A 587 -16.87 -13.03 32.04
CA ARG A 587 -17.06 -12.01 31.01
C ARG A 587 -16.21 -10.79 31.31
N GLN A 588 -15.36 -10.41 30.35
CA GLN A 588 -14.47 -9.26 30.49
C GLN A 588 -14.64 -8.32 29.29
N LEU A 589 -14.55 -7.02 29.55
CA LEU A 589 -14.46 -6.01 28.51
C LEU A 589 -12.98 -5.85 28.10
N LEU A 590 -12.63 -6.23 26.88
CA LEU A 590 -11.23 -6.30 26.42
C LEU A 590 -10.99 -5.56 25.11
N TRP A 591 -9.76 -5.09 24.92
CA TRP A 591 -9.33 -4.29 23.78
C TRP A 591 -9.00 -5.13 22.55
N HIS A 592 -9.49 -4.68 21.40
CA HIS A 592 -9.05 -5.12 20.08
C HIS A 592 -8.67 -3.89 19.23
N GLY A 593 -7.56 -3.97 18.52
CA GLY A 593 -7.10 -2.93 17.60
C GLY A 593 -6.85 -3.52 16.22
N SER A 594 -7.10 -2.73 15.19
CA SER A 594 -6.93 -3.14 13.80
C SER A 594 -6.70 -1.90 12.92
N ARG A 595 -6.12 -2.09 11.74
CA ARG A 595 -5.91 -1.02 10.76
C ARG A 595 -7.22 -0.32 10.43
N LEU A 596 -7.17 0.98 10.16
CA LEU A 596 -8.38 1.77 9.92
C LEU A 596 -9.22 1.23 8.73
N THR A 597 -8.55 0.67 7.72
CA THR A 597 -9.17 0.03 6.55
C THR A 597 -10.05 -1.17 6.88
N ASN A 598 -9.86 -1.80 8.04
CA ASN A 598 -10.53 -3.06 8.39
C ASN A 598 -11.89 -2.84 9.07
N TRP A 599 -12.20 -1.63 9.54
CA TRP A 599 -13.37 -1.39 10.37
C TRP A 599 -14.70 -1.51 9.62
N CYS A 600 -14.75 -1.23 8.32
CA CYS A 600 -15.94 -1.52 7.51
C CYS A 600 -16.30 -3.01 7.56
N GLY A 601 -15.31 -3.90 7.50
CA GLY A 601 -15.52 -5.35 7.61
C GLY A 601 -15.82 -5.83 9.02
N ILE A 602 -15.07 -5.34 10.01
CA ILE A 602 -15.26 -5.71 11.43
C ILE A 602 -16.64 -5.26 11.94
N ILE A 603 -17.15 -4.10 11.51
CA ILE A 603 -18.45 -3.58 11.92
C ILE A 603 -19.60 -4.22 11.13
N SER A 604 -19.40 -4.64 9.88
CA SER A 604 -20.44 -5.33 9.11
C SER A 604 -20.55 -6.82 9.43
N GLN A 605 -19.43 -7.54 9.53
CA GLN A 605 -19.41 -9.01 9.63
C GLN A 605 -18.99 -9.57 10.97
N GLY A 606 -18.24 -8.79 11.74
CA GLY A 606 -17.80 -9.13 13.09
C GLY A 606 -16.31 -9.42 13.09
N LEU A 607 -15.77 -9.71 14.28
CA LEU A 607 -14.43 -10.26 14.36
C LEU A 607 -14.46 -11.71 13.85
N ARG A 608 -13.53 -12.05 12.96
CA ARG A 608 -13.46 -13.35 12.29
C ARG A 608 -12.21 -14.09 12.72
N ILE A 609 -12.30 -15.41 12.75
CA ILE A 609 -11.14 -16.27 12.89
C ILE A 609 -10.48 -16.41 11.52
N ALA A 610 -9.15 -16.38 11.48
CA ALA A 610 -8.39 -16.56 10.27
C ALA A 610 -8.80 -17.85 9.53
N PRO A 611 -8.83 -17.84 8.19
CA PRO A 611 -9.32 -18.97 7.41
C PRO A 611 -8.45 -20.24 7.59
N PRO A 612 -8.98 -21.45 7.36
CA PRO A 612 -8.25 -22.71 7.47
C PRO A 612 -6.94 -22.76 6.66
N GLU A 613 -6.91 -22.07 5.53
CA GLU A 613 -5.77 -21.97 4.61
C GLU A 613 -4.62 -21.13 5.19
N ALA A 614 -4.90 -20.22 6.14
CA ALA A 614 -3.87 -19.37 6.73
C ALA A 614 -2.85 -20.18 7.56
N PRO A 615 -1.59 -19.74 7.71
CA PRO A 615 -0.60 -20.43 8.52
C PRO A 615 -0.85 -20.24 10.02
N SER A 616 -0.75 -21.28 10.85
CA SER A 616 -0.79 -21.12 12.32
C SER A 616 0.49 -20.48 12.88
N THR A 617 1.62 -20.57 12.18
CA THR A 617 2.93 -20.02 12.58
C THR A 617 2.96 -18.49 12.73
N GLY A 618 1.93 -17.78 12.27
CA GLY A 618 1.78 -16.33 12.47
C GLY A 618 0.99 -15.93 13.72
N TYR A 619 0.41 -16.87 14.46
CA TYR A 619 -0.46 -16.60 15.60
C TYR A 619 0.07 -17.27 16.86
N MET A 620 0.42 -16.48 17.88
CA MET A 620 1.14 -16.95 19.07
C MET A 620 0.45 -18.14 19.77
N PHE A 621 -0.88 -18.19 19.73
CA PHE A 621 -1.72 -19.23 20.32
C PHE A 621 -2.71 -19.82 19.29
N GLY A 622 -2.29 -19.94 18.03
CA GLY A 622 -3.15 -20.49 16.97
C GLY A 622 -4.24 -19.52 16.51
N LYS A 623 -5.13 -19.99 15.63
CA LYS A 623 -6.12 -19.15 14.96
C LYS A 623 -7.32 -18.90 15.88
N GLY A 624 -7.49 -17.66 16.32
CA GLY A 624 -8.60 -17.25 17.16
C GLY A 624 -8.77 -15.73 17.09
N VAL A 625 -9.73 -15.20 17.84
CA VAL A 625 -9.89 -13.75 18.00
C VAL A 625 -9.07 -13.32 19.22
N TYR A 626 -8.11 -12.42 18.98
CA TYR A 626 -7.16 -11.96 19.99
C TYR A 626 -7.62 -10.66 20.64
N PHE A 627 -7.51 -10.62 21.97
CA PHE A 627 -7.80 -9.45 22.80
C PHE A 627 -6.67 -9.20 23.80
N ALA A 628 -6.57 -7.96 24.27
CA ALA A 628 -5.67 -7.57 25.35
C ALA A 628 -6.44 -6.81 26.44
N ASP A 629 -5.94 -6.88 27.67
CA ASP A 629 -6.38 -6.04 28.78
C ASP A 629 -5.64 -4.68 28.81
N MET A 630 -4.54 -4.55 28.07
CA MET A 630 -3.75 -3.33 27.91
C MET A 630 -4.10 -2.58 26.61
N SER A 631 -4.60 -1.35 26.73
CA SER A 631 -5.02 -0.53 25.58
C SER A 631 -3.92 -0.37 24.53
N SER A 632 -2.74 0.12 24.94
CA SER A 632 -1.60 0.37 24.04
C SER A 632 -1.10 -0.88 23.30
N LYS A 633 -1.30 -2.08 23.87
CA LYS A 633 -0.94 -3.33 23.19
C LYS A 633 -1.83 -3.56 21.98
N SER A 634 -3.14 -3.40 22.14
CA SER A 634 -4.09 -3.44 21.02
C SER A 634 -3.91 -2.24 20.09
N ALA A 635 -3.56 -1.06 20.62
CA ALA A 635 -3.34 0.16 19.84
C ALA A 635 -2.21 0.00 18.79
N ASN A 636 -1.15 -0.75 19.10
CA ASN A 636 -0.08 -1.03 18.13
C ASN A 636 -0.58 -1.71 16.84
N TYR A 637 -1.69 -2.45 16.89
CA TYR A 637 -2.32 -3.08 15.72
C TYR A 637 -3.13 -2.10 14.86
N CYS A 638 -3.27 -0.84 15.27
CA CYS A 638 -3.88 0.20 14.46
C CYS A 638 -2.94 0.69 13.34
N PHE A 639 -1.63 0.48 13.48
CA PHE A 639 -0.59 0.98 12.56
C PHE A 639 -0.69 2.50 12.28
N ALA A 640 -1.10 3.28 13.28
CA ALA A 640 -1.11 4.74 13.18
C ALA A 640 0.31 5.29 12.97
N SER A 641 0.41 6.46 12.32
CA SER A 641 1.69 7.13 12.03
C SER A 641 1.58 8.63 12.27
N ARG A 642 2.69 9.37 12.21
CA ARG A 642 2.64 10.84 12.32
C ARG A 642 1.83 11.48 11.20
N GLN A 643 1.82 10.86 10.02
CA GLN A 643 1.06 11.30 8.85
C GLN A 643 -0.42 10.94 8.98
N GLU A 644 -0.72 9.83 9.66
CA GLU A 644 -2.07 9.31 9.90
C GLU A 644 -2.25 8.94 11.38
N PRO A 645 -2.43 9.93 12.27
CA PRO A 645 -2.50 9.67 13.70
C PRO A 645 -3.87 9.16 14.15
N ALA A 646 -4.89 9.28 13.31
CA ALA A 646 -6.25 8.87 13.64
C ALA A 646 -6.39 7.35 13.50
N ALA A 647 -7.05 6.74 14.49
CA ALA A 647 -7.27 5.30 14.56
C ALA A 647 -8.61 4.98 15.21
N VAL A 648 -9.01 3.73 15.08
CA VAL A 648 -10.20 3.19 15.73
C VAL A 648 -9.79 1.99 16.54
N MET A 649 -10.35 1.89 17.75
CA MET A 649 -10.17 0.75 18.65
C MET A 649 -11.54 0.23 19.09
N LEU A 650 -11.60 -1.05 19.44
CA LEU A 650 -12.82 -1.73 19.85
C LEU A 650 -12.67 -2.28 21.26
N LEU A 651 -13.73 -2.14 22.05
CA LEU A 651 -13.95 -2.88 23.28
C LEU A 651 -15.09 -3.87 23.07
N SER A 652 -14.81 -5.14 23.35
CA SER A 652 -15.78 -6.22 23.26
C SER A 652 -15.98 -6.86 24.62
N GLU A 653 -17.23 -7.24 24.91
CA GLU A 653 -17.54 -8.19 25.97
C GLU A 653 -17.16 -9.58 25.46
N VAL A 654 -16.20 -10.21 26.14
CA VAL A 654 -15.64 -11.52 25.77
C VAL A 654 -15.97 -12.52 26.86
N ALA A 655 -16.70 -13.57 26.52
CA ALA A 655 -17.01 -14.68 27.41
C ALA A 655 -15.83 -15.67 27.44
N LEU A 656 -14.90 -15.46 28.38
CA LEU A 656 -13.65 -16.23 28.44
C LEU A 656 -13.83 -17.64 29.02
N GLY A 657 -14.87 -17.85 29.84
CA GLY A 657 -15.10 -19.15 30.47
C GLY A 657 -13.92 -19.69 31.27
N GLN A 658 -13.77 -21.01 31.22
CA GLN A 658 -12.59 -21.69 31.73
C GLN A 658 -11.42 -21.45 30.78
N GLN A 659 -10.31 -20.94 31.31
CA GLN A 659 -9.17 -20.53 30.50
C GLN A 659 -8.06 -21.58 30.53
N TYR A 660 -7.46 -21.84 29.38
CA TYR A 660 -6.23 -22.61 29.18
C TYR A 660 -5.03 -21.67 29.26
N VAL A 661 -4.29 -21.74 30.36
CA VAL A 661 -3.22 -20.78 30.68
C VAL A 661 -1.90 -21.16 30.01
N ARG A 662 -1.23 -20.22 29.36
CA ARG A 662 0.09 -20.42 28.73
C ARG A 662 1.06 -19.28 29.02
N THR A 663 2.33 -19.61 29.20
CA THR A 663 3.42 -18.65 29.45
C THR A 663 4.43 -18.55 28.30
N ALA A 664 4.23 -19.34 27.25
CA ALA A 664 5.01 -19.35 26.03
C ALA A 664 4.10 -19.64 24.83
N ALA A 665 4.54 -19.24 23.63
CA ALA A 665 3.80 -19.46 22.39
C ALA A 665 3.49 -20.96 22.16
N GLU A 666 2.26 -21.24 21.72
CA GLU A 666 1.80 -22.58 21.36
C GLU A 666 0.89 -22.46 20.12
N TYR A 667 1.47 -22.61 18.92
CA TYR A 667 0.76 -22.40 17.65
C TYR A 667 -0.47 -23.31 17.42
N GLU A 668 -0.60 -24.39 18.20
CA GLU A 668 -1.74 -25.32 18.17
C GLU A 668 -2.60 -25.20 19.44
N ALA A 669 -2.54 -24.07 20.14
CA ALA A 669 -3.23 -23.88 21.43
C ALA A 669 -4.74 -24.08 21.34
N GLU A 670 -5.38 -23.86 20.18
CA GLU A 670 -6.79 -24.22 19.98
C GLU A 670 -7.05 -25.70 20.30
N LYS A 671 -6.26 -26.61 19.71
CA LYS A 671 -6.42 -28.06 19.91
C LYS A 671 -6.17 -28.42 21.37
N SER A 672 -5.15 -27.82 21.97
CA SER A 672 -4.79 -28.10 23.36
C SER A 672 -5.79 -27.51 24.36
N CYS A 673 -6.37 -26.34 24.06
CA CYS A 673 -7.44 -25.71 24.82
C CYS A 673 -8.69 -26.62 24.84
N ARG A 674 -9.09 -27.13 23.66
CA ARG A 674 -10.18 -28.11 23.55
C ARG A 674 -9.88 -29.40 24.32
N LYS A 675 -8.65 -29.92 24.22
CA LYS A 675 -8.21 -31.11 24.98
C LYS A 675 -8.25 -30.88 26.50
N ALA A 676 -7.93 -29.66 26.94
CA ALA A 676 -8.01 -29.24 28.32
C ALA A 676 -9.45 -28.93 28.79
N LYS A 677 -10.45 -29.06 27.90
CA LYS A 677 -11.86 -28.70 28.15
C LYS A 677 -12.01 -27.25 28.64
N ALA A 678 -11.21 -26.36 28.06
CA ALA A 678 -11.26 -24.92 28.30
C ALA A 678 -11.92 -24.21 27.11
N ASP A 679 -12.53 -23.07 27.39
CA ASP A 679 -13.30 -22.25 26.45
C ASP A 679 -12.46 -21.16 25.77
N SER A 680 -11.33 -20.77 26.38
CA SER A 680 -10.42 -19.76 25.82
C SER A 680 -8.97 -20.03 26.23
N THR A 681 -8.02 -19.38 25.57
CA THR A 681 -6.60 -19.38 25.99
C THR A 681 -6.23 -18.05 26.62
N TRP A 682 -5.45 -18.12 27.70
CA TRP A 682 -4.86 -16.96 28.37
C TRP A 682 -3.34 -17.04 28.28
N GLY A 683 -2.75 -16.23 27.41
CA GLY A 683 -1.32 -15.96 27.40
C GLY A 683 -0.97 -15.03 28.56
N GLN A 684 -0.31 -15.54 29.60
CA GLN A 684 0.02 -14.76 30.79
C GLN A 684 1.32 -13.95 30.59
N GLY A 685 1.19 -12.63 30.65
CA GLY A 685 2.30 -11.69 30.59
C GLY A 685 2.85 -11.29 31.95
N ARG A 686 4.04 -10.68 31.96
CA ARG A 686 4.68 -10.12 33.17
C ARG A 686 3.93 -8.95 33.77
N THR A 687 3.20 -8.20 32.95
CA THR A 687 2.44 -7.01 33.34
C THR A 687 0.96 -7.21 33.00
N ALA A 688 0.10 -6.86 33.94
CA ALA A 688 -1.36 -6.88 33.83
C ALA A 688 -1.94 -5.66 34.56
N PRO A 689 -3.18 -5.23 34.27
CA PRO A 689 -3.88 -4.26 35.09
C PRO A 689 -3.95 -4.71 36.55
N ASP A 690 -3.77 -3.78 37.49
CA ASP A 690 -3.92 -4.05 38.92
C ASP A 690 -5.37 -4.53 39.22
N PRO A 691 -5.56 -5.78 39.67
CA PRO A 691 -6.89 -6.33 39.89
C PRO A 691 -7.63 -5.65 41.05
N SER A 692 -6.95 -4.93 41.94
CA SER A 692 -7.60 -4.17 43.03
C SER A 692 -8.37 -2.94 42.53
N GLU A 693 -8.06 -2.48 41.32
CA GLU A 693 -8.78 -1.39 40.64
C GLU A 693 -9.81 -1.90 39.63
N ASP A 694 -10.02 -3.24 39.52
CA ASP A 694 -11.05 -3.82 38.67
C ASP A 694 -12.42 -3.23 39.02
N THR A 695 -13.21 -2.95 37.98
CA THR A 695 -14.59 -2.50 38.15
C THR A 695 -15.53 -3.32 37.26
N THR A 696 -16.81 -2.99 37.29
CA THR A 696 -17.80 -3.64 36.43
C THR A 696 -18.41 -2.63 35.48
N LEU A 697 -18.93 -3.13 34.35
CA LEU A 697 -19.56 -2.25 33.37
C LEU A 697 -20.86 -1.66 33.96
N PRO A 698 -21.12 -0.34 33.80
CA PRO A 698 -22.35 0.26 34.31
C PRO A 698 -23.60 -0.44 33.79
N GLY A 699 -24.50 -0.83 34.69
CA GLY A 699 -25.73 -1.58 34.35
C GLY A 699 -25.52 -3.09 34.14
N GLU A 700 -24.27 -3.57 34.07
CA GLU A 700 -23.93 -4.96 33.76
C GLU A 700 -22.86 -5.48 34.73
N PRO A 701 -23.24 -5.77 35.99
CA PRO A 701 -22.30 -6.13 37.07
C PRO A 701 -21.54 -7.45 36.82
N HIS A 702 -21.95 -8.22 35.82
CA HIS A 702 -21.34 -9.49 35.44
C HIS A 702 -20.20 -9.32 34.42
N VAL A 703 -20.01 -8.13 33.84
CA VAL A 703 -18.89 -7.82 32.94
C VAL A 703 -17.81 -7.10 33.73
N LYS A 704 -16.67 -7.75 33.89
CA LYS A 704 -15.48 -7.15 34.51
C LYS A 704 -14.80 -6.19 33.53
N VAL A 705 -14.36 -5.04 34.02
CA VAL A 705 -13.52 -4.06 33.32
C VAL A 705 -12.18 -3.99 34.06
N PRO A 706 -11.08 -4.52 33.50
CA PRO A 706 -9.78 -4.52 34.15
C PRO A 706 -9.10 -3.13 34.05
N LEU A 707 -9.63 -2.18 34.82
CA LEU A 707 -9.36 -0.74 34.75
C LEU A 707 -8.00 -0.32 35.34
N GLY A 708 -7.36 -1.19 36.13
CA GLY A 708 -6.17 -0.84 36.89
C GLY A 708 -4.98 -0.41 36.05
N LYS A 709 -4.05 0.31 36.67
CA LYS A 709 -2.77 0.61 36.00
C LYS A 709 -1.95 -0.66 35.82
N GLY A 710 -1.11 -0.68 34.78
CA GLY A 710 -0.21 -1.81 34.54
C GLY A 710 0.75 -2.04 35.71
N ALA A 711 0.66 -3.20 36.35
CA ALA A 711 1.48 -3.64 37.48
C ALA A 711 2.09 -5.03 37.23
N LYS A 712 3.01 -5.49 38.08
CA LYS A 712 3.55 -6.86 38.01
C LYS A 712 2.37 -7.84 38.14
N ASN A 713 2.27 -8.79 37.22
CA ASN A 713 1.23 -9.81 37.24
C ASN A 713 1.44 -10.74 38.43
N THR A 714 0.65 -10.55 39.49
CA THR A 714 0.75 -11.34 40.73
C THR A 714 0.27 -12.77 40.56
N VAL A 715 -0.63 -13.03 39.60
CA VAL A 715 -1.13 -14.38 39.29
C VAL A 715 -0.03 -15.26 38.68
N LEU A 716 0.87 -14.66 37.90
CA LEU A 716 2.02 -15.36 37.32
C LEU A 716 3.07 -15.73 38.38
N GLY A 717 3.19 -14.94 39.46
CA GLY A 717 4.20 -15.13 40.49
C GLY A 717 5.62 -15.02 39.93
N ASP A 718 6.44 -16.05 40.18
CA ASP A 718 7.83 -16.16 39.70
C ASP A 718 7.98 -17.09 38.49
N GLN A 719 6.85 -17.52 37.87
CA GLN A 719 6.90 -18.39 36.70
C GLN A 719 7.51 -17.65 35.50
N PRO A 720 8.45 -18.28 34.77
CA PRO A 720 9.02 -17.68 33.57
C PRO A 720 7.94 -17.56 32.49
N THR A 721 7.86 -16.37 31.89
CA THR A 721 7.03 -16.11 30.70
C THR A 721 7.82 -15.36 29.64
N SER A 722 7.54 -15.69 28.38
CA SER A 722 8.03 -14.94 27.21
C SER A 722 7.17 -13.73 26.88
N LEU A 723 6.01 -13.55 27.53
CA LEU A 723 5.07 -12.46 27.25
C LEU A 723 5.28 -11.29 28.21
N LEU A 724 5.31 -10.06 27.68
CA LEU A 724 5.32 -8.86 28.51
C LEU A 724 3.94 -8.52 29.08
N TYR A 725 2.89 -8.76 28.30
CA TYR A 725 1.51 -8.39 28.62
C TYR A 725 0.57 -9.56 28.31
N ASN A 726 -0.60 -9.60 28.96
CA ASN A 726 -1.58 -10.65 28.73
C ASN A 726 -2.12 -10.66 27.29
N GLU A 727 -2.60 -11.83 26.87
CA GLU A 727 -3.44 -12.04 25.67
C GLU A 727 -4.58 -13.00 26.01
N PHE A 728 -5.75 -12.70 25.48
CA PHE A 728 -6.93 -13.53 25.62
C PHE A 728 -7.39 -13.93 24.22
N ILE A 729 -7.54 -15.24 24.01
CA ILE A 729 -7.85 -15.81 22.70
C ILE A 729 -9.09 -16.68 22.82
N VAL A 730 -10.10 -16.36 22.04
CA VAL A 730 -11.30 -17.20 21.89
C VAL A 730 -11.29 -17.85 20.51
N TYR A 731 -11.75 -19.10 20.47
CA TYR A 731 -11.77 -19.93 19.25
C TYR A 731 -13.18 -20.10 18.68
N ASP A 732 -14.17 -19.41 19.26
CA ASP A 732 -15.52 -19.27 18.74
C ASP A 732 -15.94 -17.80 18.77
N THR A 733 -16.35 -17.28 17.61
CA THR A 733 -16.86 -15.90 17.48
C THR A 733 -18.14 -15.65 18.29
N SER A 734 -18.88 -16.69 18.67
CA SER A 734 -20.05 -16.57 19.56
C SER A 734 -19.68 -16.08 20.96
N GLN A 735 -18.42 -16.22 21.38
CA GLN A 735 -17.90 -15.73 22.66
C GLN A 735 -17.61 -14.23 22.67
N VAL A 736 -17.87 -13.52 21.57
CA VAL A 736 -17.54 -12.11 21.40
C VAL A 736 -18.81 -11.30 21.12
N ARG A 737 -18.96 -10.20 21.86
CA ARG A 737 -19.97 -9.17 21.59
C ARG A 737 -19.31 -7.81 21.58
N GLN A 738 -19.37 -7.10 20.46
CA GLN A 738 -18.83 -5.75 20.35
C GLN A 738 -19.69 -4.79 21.18
N ARG A 739 -19.04 -3.90 21.95
CA ARG A 739 -19.75 -3.00 22.89
C ARG A 739 -19.47 -1.53 22.61
N TYR A 740 -18.19 -1.18 22.42
CA TYR A 740 -17.80 0.21 22.22
C TYR A 740 -16.77 0.35 21.12
N VAL A 741 -17.00 1.28 20.20
CA VAL A 741 -16.04 1.70 19.19
C VAL A 741 -15.49 3.08 19.58
N LEU A 742 -14.17 3.21 19.65
CA LEU A 742 -13.48 4.40 20.10
C LEU A 742 -12.67 4.98 18.95
N GLN A 743 -12.95 6.22 18.57
CA GLN A 743 -12.04 7.01 17.73
C GLN A 743 -10.96 7.58 18.62
N VAL A 744 -9.72 7.18 18.35
CA VAL A 744 -8.54 7.57 19.11
C VAL A 744 -7.54 8.27 18.21
N LYS A 745 -6.85 9.26 18.75
CA LYS A 745 -5.73 9.93 18.09
C LYS A 745 -4.43 9.57 18.80
N PHE A 746 -3.44 9.17 18.01
CA PHE A 746 -2.08 8.93 18.46
C PHE A 746 -1.31 10.26 18.43
N ASP A 747 -0.82 10.68 19.60
CA ASP A 747 0.10 11.80 19.71
C ASP A 747 1.53 11.24 19.88
N PHE A 748 2.28 11.18 18.78
CA PHE A 748 3.65 10.66 18.74
C PHE A 748 4.64 11.65 19.36
N THR A 749 5.49 11.16 20.27
CA THR A 749 6.47 11.97 21.02
C THR A 749 7.69 12.36 20.20
#